data_AF-A0A954VYK3-F1
#
_entry.id   AF-A0A954VYK3-F1
#
_cell.length_a   1.000
_cell.length_b   1.000
_cell.length_c   1.000
_cell.angle_alpha   90.00
_cell.angle_beta   90.00
_cell.angle_gamma   90.00
#
_symmetry.space_group_name_H-M   'P 1'
#
loop_
_entity.id
_entity.type
_entity.pdbx_description
1 polymer ?
#
loop_
_entity_poly.entity_id
_entity_poly.type
_entity_poly.pdbx_seq_one_letter_code
_entity_poly.pdbx_strand_id
1 'polypeptide(L)'
;YEYLQNADVIIDGGAGVDSLVVTGTPIGDLFVVAKNYLAGAGRYVTFENIERIELNAAAGDDEIYVVSTSPTLETVIRGGSGNDVIHMGGDHPFVELDPPEFLFEPEQVLRQDVRKIYPILHMEATARGPLTYNTWVDLQFSHIDDDGAWYYWSRPFSYWSIQQEKLEPRELTNLSVWEDFTGTLVPDYFATNLPLMFVWLAGQPLPDRYHVQNRAPVQGYYDPHDAAIDYTYFVDGDSYQQSVVDGIWVNSLTQDLVAWDDRDWDDHKQARIASVVSYTLPSFDYIDTENYRYKAYTATTPPPLWVDPNKYYVQNPRIDDLDVFQGKLTIDGGSTIDGATGQQHQDKVIVRHENGAIKTGTLGSLYNVQVRDAQDRLLFEAAQIEGNDELGGYDITPFGNVAANDEWAVTLDGIRFSIVTDSNDTLTDINTKLRTAINQNTSFSAAVRTESGTSILNVRHSNNADLSVSASTTNSHVDREEITGAKFGSNSLATNDVVVSSNVALQGFGMFQDQANGVFGPEFANLERLELRLTNDADTLTIDGSISGLTEVAAGGGDDTIYVQATGGAVDILGGAGDDTVEVGDATHSLDQIQGNLNFKADAHRTEVSTGSGVVRDTVQIEADGKVKKTWVDFTQAEVAARFQSVRTPSQKRLGIMPANISINNSNYFFTDAAVFNGIGNYQADADGNPLTENGRILYRDQQTELQHGTQIAADGSLITNQKQLPKIESFQVQMEVRDTLAVEERTVTESYIANVSGAGTNDQLIISDAASSSNKTGQLTSTALSGLGMAHGSSIQFSQLDDLAVTLGSGSDSFTIESTY
;
A
#
# COMPACT_ATOMS: atom_id res chain seq x y z
N TYR A 1 -6.52 22.50 -7.29
CA TYR A 1 -6.06 22.61 -5.89
C TYR A 1 -4.65 22.01 -5.80
N GLU A 2 -3.96 22.04 -4.66
CA GLU A 2 -2.82 21.13 -4.44
C GLU A 2 -3.34 19.85 -3.80
N TYR A 3 -3.04 18.71 -4.41
CA TYR A 3 -3.57 17.41 -4.04
C TYR A 3 -2.61 16.72 -3.08
N LEU A 4 -2.95 16.73 -1.78
CA LEU A 4 -2.17 16.05 -0.74
C LEU A 4 -2.63 14.59 -0.59
N GLN A 5 -1.81 13.66 -1.06
CA GLN A 5 -1.96 12.26 -0.69
C GLN A 5 -1.49 12.10 0.78
N ASN A 6 -2.24 11.37 1.61
CA ASN A 6 -1.84 11.10 3.01
C ASN A 6 -1.22 9.71 3.21
N ALA A 7 -1.53 8.75 2.33
CA ALA A 7 -0.97 7.41 2.28
C ALA A 7 -1.39 6.75 0.94
N ASP A 8 -0.77 5.64 0.59
CA ASP A 8 -1.37 4.69 -0.35
C ASP A 8 -2.55 4.00 0.37
N VAL A 9 -3.72 3.90 -0.26
CA VAL A 9 -4.90 3.28 0.36
C VAL A 9 -5.06 1.87 -0.19
N ILE A 10 -4.97 0.87 0.69
CA ILE A 10 -5.17 -0.54 0.34
C ILE A 10 -6.48 -1.01 0.98
N ILE A 11 -7.36 -1.60 0.17
CA ILE A 11 -8.70 -2.06 0.57
C ILE A 11 -8.83 -3.54 0.21
N ASP A 12 -9.24 -4.33 1.20
CA ASP A 12 -9.69 -5.72 1.04
C ASP A 12 -11.11 -5.78 1.62
N GLY A 13 -12.12 -6.12 0.82
CA GLY A 13 -13.49 -6.34 1.32
C GLY A 13 -13.63 -7.65 2.09
N GLY A 14 -12.76 -8.62 1.80
CA GLY A 14 -12.74 -9.93 2.44
C GLY A 14 -13.78 -10.89 1.87
N ALA A 15 -15.00 -10.87 2.41
CA ALA A 15 -16.05 -11.81 2.03
C ALA A 15 -17.45 -11.24 2.29
N GLY A 16 -18.16 -10.94 1.21
CA GLY A 16 -19.50 -10.35 1.26
C GLY A 16 -20.00 -9.98 -0.14
N VAL A 17 -20.56 -8.79 -0.25
CA VAL A 17 -20.74 -8.06 -1.51
C VAL A 17 -20.31 -6.63 -1.21
N ASP A 18 -19.05 -6.34 -1.47
CA ASP A 18 -18.39 -5.12 -1.02
C ASP A 18 -18.38 -4.04 -2.11
N SER A 19 -18.47 -2.78 -1.67
CA SER A 19 -18.67 -1.62 -2.56
C SER A 19 -17.74 -0.46 -2.22
N LEU A 20 -16.86 -0.13 -3.16
CA LEU A 20 -15.95 1.02 -3.07
C LEU A 20 -16.51 2.20 -3.87
N VAL A 21 -16.75 3.33 -3.22
CA VAL A 21 -17.08 4.59 -3.90
C VAL A 21 -15.90 5.55 -3.79
N VAL A 22 -15.40 6.00 -4.93
CA VAL A 22 -14.40 7.08 -5.04
C VAL A 22 -15.09 8.33 -5.57
N THR A 23 -14.80 9.48 -4.96
CA THR A 23 -15.35 10.77 -5.41
C THR A 23 -14.21 11.75 -5.68
N GLY A 24 -14.29 12.43 -6.82
CA GLY A 24 -13.40 13.52 -7.21
C GLY A 24 -13.71 14.82 -6.49
N THR A 25 -13.50 15.94 -7.18
CA THR A 25 -13.57 17.29 -6.61
C THR A 25 -14.53 18.20 -7.39
N PRO A 26 -14.76 19.45 -6.92
CA PRO A 26 -15.53 20.44 -7.67
C PRO A 26 -14.71 21.21 -8.74
N ILE A 27 -13.63 20.60 -9.25
CA ILE A 27 -12.88 21.04 -10.44
C ILE A 27 -12.46 19.80 -11.24
N GLY A 28 -12.21 19.99 -12.54
CA GLY A 28 -11.76 18.91 -13.43
C GLY A 28 -10.54 18.16 -12.89
N ASP A 29 -10.73 16.86 -12.68
CA ASP A 29 -9.76 15.88 -12.20
C ASP A 29 -9.30 14.97 -13.36
N LEU A 30 -8.12 14.36 -13.19
CA LEU A 30 -7.64 13.27 -14.05
C LEU A 30 -7.75 11.95 -13.27
N PHE A 31 -8.36 10.94 -13.89
CA PHE A 31 -8.51 9.59 -13.35
C PHE A 31 -7.97 8.51 -14.28
N VAL A 32 -7.40 7.48 -13.68
CA VAL A 32 -6.99 6.21 -14.31
C VAL A 32 -7.60 5.07 -13.50
N VAL A 33 -8.45 4.27 -14.13
CA VAL A 33 -9.18 3.16 -13.52
C VAL A 33 -8.71 1.85 -14.13
N ALA A 34 -8.15 0.97 -13.30
CA ALA A 34 -7.73 -0.37 -13.65
C ALA A 34 -8.50 -1.40 -12.83
N LYS A 35 -8.45 -2.68 -13.25
CA LYS A 35 -9.17 -3.80 -12.64
C LYS A 35 -8.92 -4.08 -11.15
N ASN A 36 -7.93 -3.43 -10.54
CA ASN A 36 -7.48 -3.62 -9.15
C ASN A 36 -6.90 -2.34 -8.49
N TYR A 37 -6.91 -1.20 -9.18
CA TYR A 37 -6.59 0.09 -8.57
C TYR A 37 -7.21 1.27 -9.31
N LEU A 38 -7.31 2.40 -8.62
CA LEU A 38 -7.73 3.68 -9.16
C LEU A 38 -6.73 4.76 -8.72
N ALA A 39 -6.23 5.53 -9.68
CA ALA A 39 -5.35 6.66 -9.46
C ALA A 39 -6.03 7.95 -9.97
N GLY A 40 -6.06 9.01 -9.17
CA GLY A 40 -6.68 10.28 -9.56
C GLY A 40 -7.17 11.11 -8.38
N ALA A 41 -7.53 12.37 -8.62
CA ALA A 41 -7.93 13.34 -7.60
C ALA A 41 -7.04 13.32 -6.32
N GLY A 42 -5.72 13.18 -6.50
CA GLY A 42 -4.74 13.14 -5.42
C GLY A 42 -4.59 11.83 -4.66
N ARG A 43 -5.15 10.73 -5.17
CA ARG A 43 -5.19 9.44 -4.47
C ARG A 43 -4.68 8.31 -5.35
N TYR A 44 -4.12 7.30 -4.68
CA TYR A 44 -3.89 5.96 -5.23
C TYR A 44 -4.58 4.96 -4.30
N VAL A 45 -5.57 4.25 -4.84
CA VAL A 45 -6.41 3.30 -4.10
C VAL A 45 -6.32 1.94 -4.77
N THR A 46 -5.79 0.94 -4.09
CA THR A 46 -5.75 -0.46 -4.57
C THR A 46 -6.83 -1.27 -3.88
N PHE A 47 -7.50 -2.15 -4.62
CA PHE A 47 -8.61 -2.94 -4.10
C PHE A 47 -8.53 -4.40 -4.51
N GLU A 48 -8.77 -5.28 -3.55
CA GLU A 48 -8.97 -6.72 -3.73
C GLU A 48 -10.26 -7.16 -3.00
N ASN A 49 -10.89 -8.23 -3.47
CA ASN A 49 -12.18 -8.74 -2.95
C ASN A 49 -13.25 -7.63 -2.82
N ILE A 50 -13.49 -6.90 -3.92
CA ILE A 50 -14.54 -5.90 -4.06
C ILE A 50 -15.40 -6.30 -5.26
N GLU A 51 -16.70 -6.46 -5.07
CA GLU A 51 -17.66 -6.80 -6.12
C GLU A 51 -18.10 -5.57 -6.93
N ARG A 52 -18.00 -4.36 -6.37
CA ARG A 52 -18.42 -3.13 -7.05
C ARG A 52 -17.50 -1.94 -6.77
N ILE A 53 -17.08 -1.23 -7.81
CA ILE A 53 -16.47 0.10 -7.73
C ILE A 53 -17.31 1.15 -8.45
N GLU A 54 -17.50 2.31 -7.82
CA GLU A 54 -18.10 3.49 -8.44
C GLU A 54 -17.14 4.68 -8.34
N LEU A 55 -16.71 5.19 -9.49
CA LEU A 55 -16.04 6.49 -9.60
C LEU A 55 -17.08 7.54 -9.95
N ASN A 56 -17.21 8.54 -9.09
CA ASN A 56 -17.99 9.75 -9.32
C ASN A 56 -17.02 10.95 -9.40
N ALA A 57 -16.64 11.37 -10.60
CA ALA A 57 -15.66 12.44 -10.78
C ALA A 57 -16.18 13.81 -10.25
N ALA A 58 -17.49 14.03 -10.44
CA ALA A 58 -18.40 14.94 -9.75
C ALA A 58 -18.68 16.29 -10.42
N ALA A 59 -17.72 17.22 -10.52
CA ALA A 59 -17.98 18.53 -11.14
C ALA A 59 -16.72 19.27 -11.63
N GLY A 60 -16.81 19.82 -12.83
CA GLY A 60 -15.67 20.29 -13.63
C GLY A 60 -15.54 19.44 -14.88
N ASP A 61 -14.74 19.87 -15.87
CA ASP A 61 -14.50 19.08 -17.07
C ASP A 61 -13.50 17.95 -16.72
N ASP A 62 -13.99 16.72 -16.51
CA ASP A 62 -13.21 15.58 -16.00
C ASP A 62 -12.63 14.68 -17.12
N GLU A 63 -11.41 14.15 -16.93
CA GLU A 63 -10.72 13.23 -17.86
C GLU A 63 -10.54 11.85 -17.21
N ILE A 64 -11.20 10.81 -17.73
CA ILE A 64 -11.30 9.50 -17.07
C ILE A 64 -10.84 8.37 -18.00
N TYR A 65 -9.68 7.77 -17.72
CA TYR A 65 -9.11 6.66 -18.49
C TYR A 65 -9.36 5.30 -17.82
N VAL A 66 -10.34 4.55 -18.31
CA VAL A 66 -10.53 3.14 -17.93
C VAL A 66 -9.59 2.29 -18.78
N VAL A 67 -8.59 1.66 -18.14
CA VAL A 67 -7.51 0.91 -18.82
C VAL A 67 -7.63 -0.61 -18.65
N SER A 68 -8.49 -1.09 -17.75
CA SER A 68 -8.93 -2.50 -17.64
C SER A 68 -10.03 -2.66 -16.60
N THR A 69 -10.81 -3.73 -16.66
CA THR A 69 -11.80 -4.11 -15.62
C THR A 69 -11.67 -5.60 -15.26
N SER A 70 -12.32 -6.07 -14.18
CA SER A 70 -12.21 -7.46 -13.68
C SER A 70 -13.51 -8.24 -13.92
N PRO A 71 -13.47 -9.54 -14.33
CA PRO A 71 -14.67 -10.36 -14.53
C PRO A 71 -15.54 -10.56 -13.28
N THR A 72 -15.03 -10.22 -12.09
CA THR A 72 -15.73 -10.31 -10.80
C THR A 72 -16.19 -8.95 -10.25
N LEU A 73 -16.07 -7.87 -11.03
CA LEU A 73 -16.26 -6.48 -10.58
C LEU A 73 -17.29 -5.77 -11.47
N GLU A 74 -18.33 -5.19 -10.87
CA GLU A 74 -19.08 -4.10 -11.53
C GLU A 74 -18.28 -2.80 -11.40
N THR A 75 -17.91 -2.22 -12.53
CA THR A 75 -17.23 -0.92 -12.62
C THR A 75 -18.23 0.12 -13.11
N VAL A 76 -18.52 1.13 -12.29
CA VAL A 76 -19.39 2.25 -12.67
C VAL A 76 -18.57 3.53 -12.73
N ILE A 77 -18.63 4.22 -13.86
CA ILE A 77 -18.01 5.51 -14.10
C ILE A 77 -19.13 6.54 -14.26
N ARG A 78 -19.07 7.61 -13.46
CA ARG A 78 -19.81 8.84 -13.69
C ARG A 78 -18.83 9.99 -13.85
N GLY A 79 -19.03 10.82 -14.87
CA GLY A 79 -18.46 12.17 -14.92
C GLY A 79 -19.15 13.01 -13.84
N GLY A 80 -20.14 13.80 -14.26
CA GLY A 80 -21.18 14.31 -13.39
C GLY A 80 -21.73 15.65 -13.84
N SER A 81 -20.87 16.67 -13.91
CA SER A 81 -21.27 18.02 -14.31
C SER A 81 -20.08 18.86 -14.80
N GLY A 82 -19.87 18.81 -16.11
CA GLY A 82 -18.79 19.47 -16.83
C GLY A 82 -18.92 19.15 -18.31
N ASN A 83 -17.80 18.98 -19.02
CA ASN A 83 -17.79 18.35 -20.34
C ASN A 83 -16.85 17.16 -20.23
N ASP A 84 -17.39 16.02 -19.83
CA ASP A 84 -16.58 14.93 -19.29
C ASP A 84 -16.11 13.99 -20.40
N VAL A 85 -14.82 13.61 -20.37
CA VAL A 85 -14.18 12.78 -21.40
C VAL A 85 -13.78 11.43 -20.80
N ILE A 86 -14.55 10.39 -21.13
CA ILE A 86 -14.31 9.02 -20.69
C ILE A 86 -13.60 8.25 -21.81
N HIS A 87 -12.36 7.86 -21.55
CA HIS A 87 -11.58 7.01 -22.44
C HIS A 87 -11.63 5.55 -21.98
N MET A 88 -12.08 4.66 -22.86
CA MET A 88 -11.73 3.24 -22.77
C MET A 88 -10.42 3.03 -23.54
N GLY A 89 -9.35 2.75 -22.81
CA GLY A 89 -8.01 2.60 -23.36
C GLY A 89 -7.34 3.92 -23.76
N GLY A 90 -6.39 3.87 -24.69
CA GLY A 90 -5.53 4.98 -25.09
C GLY A 90 -4.26 5.11 -24.27
N ASP A 91 -3.55 6.22 -24.48
CA ASP A 91 -2.25 6.55 -23.86
C ASP A 91 -2.45 7.75 -22.91
N HIS A 92 -2.85 7.47 -21.67
CA HIS A 92 -3.32 8.49 -20.73
C HIS A 92 -2.21 9.46 -20.27
N PRO A 93 -2.53 10.67 -19.78
CA PRO A 93 -1.55 11.56 -19.15
C PRO A 93 -1.10 11.02 -17.77
N PHE A 94 0.10 11.41 -17.33
CA PHE A 94 0.62 10.99 -16.02
C PHE A 94 -0.25 11.51 -14.87
N VAL A 95 -0.67 10.61 -13.99
CA VAL A 95 -1.26 11.01 -12.70
C VAL A 95 -0.12 11.35 -11.74
N GLU A 96 0.06 12.65 -11.43
CA GLU A 96 1.01 13.12 -10.42
C GLU A 96 0.50 12.82 -9.01
N LEU A 97 1.36 12.24 -8.17
CA LEU A 97 1.06 11.91 -6.79
C LEU A 97 2.14 12.51 -5.87
N ASP A 98 1.68 13.31 -4.91
CA ASP A 98 2.51 14.02 -3.92
C ASP A 98 2.33 13.34 -2.54
N PRO A 99 3.19 12.37 -2.18
CA PRO A 99 3.11 11.67 -0.90
C PRO A 99 3.57 12.60 0.24
N PRO A 100 3.10 12.38 1.48
CA PRO A 100 3.47 13.24 2.59
C PRO A 100 4.86 12.86 3.12
N GLU A 101 5.46 13.80 3.83
CA GLU A 101 6.58 13.48 4.71
C GLU A 101 6.17 12.46 5.79
N PHE A 102 7.11 11.58 6.16
CA PHE A 102 6.91 10.62 7.24
C PHE A 102 8.13 10.52 8.16
N LEU A 103 7.93 9.94 9.35
CA LEU A 103 9.00 9.68 10.29
C LEU A 103 9.61 8.30 10.00
N PHE A 104 10.82 8.28 9.44
CA PHE A 104 11.60 7.08 9.28
C PHE A 104 12.24 6.69 10.62
N GLU A 105 11.77 5.58 11.19
CA GLU A 105 12.29 4.96 12.41
C GLU A 105 13.00 3.64 12.06
N PRO A 106 14.34 3.63 11.93
CA PRO A 106 15.08 2.44 11.55
C PRO A 106 15.24 1.45 12.70
N GLU A 107 15.39 0.17 12.36
CA GLU A 107 15.51 -0.90 13.36
C GLU A 107 16.81 -0.85 14.17
N GLN A 108 16.84 -1.53 15.31
CA GLN A 108 18.01 -1.58 16.19
C GLN A 108 19.09 -2.50 15.62
N VAL A 109 20.33 -2.02 15.54
CA VAL A 109 21.43 -2.82 15.02
C VAL A 109 22.17 -3.55 16.12
N LEU A 110 22.20 -4.88 16.07
CA LEU A 110 23.04 -5.69 16.94
C LEU A 110 24.51 -5.57 16.49
N ARG A 111 25.31 -4.85 17.28
CA ARG A 111 26.74 -4.66 17.07
C ARG A 111 27.55 -5.58 17.96
N GLN A 112 28.66 -6.12 17.45
CA GLN A 112 29.47 -7.13 18.12
C GLN A 112 30.92 -6.70 18.25
N ASP A 113 31.31 -6.39 19.48
CA ASP A 113 32.70 -6.09 19.82
C ASP A 113 33.53 -7.39 19.80
N VAL A 114 34.49 -7.49 18.88
CA VAL A 114 35.40 -8.64 18.75
C VAL A 114 36.59 -8.58 19.71
N ARG A 115 36.64 -7.59 20.63
CA ARG A 115 37.61 -7.61 21.73
C ARG A 115 37.31 -8.77 22.67
N LYS A 116 38.35 -9.55 22.94
CA LYS A 116 38.34 -10.65 23.92
C LYS A 116 38.25 -10.09 25.33
N ILE A 117 37.38 -10.67 26.14
CA ILE A 117 37.32 -10.47 27.60
C ILE A 117 37.94 -11.68 28.31
N TYR A 118 38.64 -11.41 29.41
CA TYR A 118 39.37 -12.42 30.19
C TYR A 118 38.40 -13.31 31.02
N PRO A 119 38.79 -14.56 31.34
CA PRO A 119 37.93 -15.49 32.09
C PRO A 119 37.82 -15.18 33.58
N ILE A 120 36.70 -15.62 34.16
CA ILE A 120 36.61 -15.96 35.59
C ILE A 120 37.24 -17.36 35.76
N LEU A 121 38.16 -17.51 36.71
CA LEU A 121 38.85 -18.78 37.00
C LEU A 121 38.19 -19.53 38.17
N HIS A 122 38.23 -20.87 38.12
CA HIS A 122 37.96 -21.74 39.28
C HIS A 122 38.37 -23.20 39.04
N MET A 123 39.36 -23.75 39.75
CA MET A 123 39.47 -25.19 40.05
C MET A 123 40.31 -25.49 41.31
N GLU A 124 40.47 -26.78 41.66
CA GLU A 124 40.81 -27.18 43.05
C GLU A 124 42.29 -27.12 43.44
N ALA A 125 42.52 -26.75 44.71
CA ALA A 125 43.82 -26.52 45.31
C ALA A 125 44.70 -27.78 45.44
N THR A 126 45.87 -27.78 44.79
CA THR A 126 46.98 -28.70 45.13
C THR A 126 48.09 -27.94 45.86
N ALA A 127 48.27 -28.26 47.14
CA ALA A 127 49.11 -27.49 48.04
C ALA A 127 50.61 -27.50 47.67
N ARG A 128 51.21 -26.31 47.58
CA ARG A 128 52.67 -26.11 47.55
C ARG A 128 53.09 -25.35 48.80
N GLY A 129 54.20 -25.78 49.41
CA GLY A 129 54.72 -25.19 50.66
C GLY A 129 55.28 -23.77 50.50
N PRO A 130 55.55 -23.08 51.62
CA PRO A 130 56.03 -21.70 51.62
C PRO A 130 57.43 -21.55 51.01
N LEU A 131 57.68 -20.37 50.44
CA LEU A 131 58.99 -19.91 49.99
C LEU A 131 59.47 -18.77 50.91
N THR A 132 60.79 -18.54 50.94
CA THR A 132 61.43 -17.55 51.81
C THR A 132 62.66 -16.95 51.11
N TYR A 133 62.79 -15.62 51.17
CA TYR A 133 63.94 -14.87 50.67
C TYR A 133 64.29 -13.73 51.63
N ASN A 134 65.55 -13.28 51.60
CA ASN A 134 66.08 -12.21 52.44
C ASN A 134 66.63 -11.08 51.55
N THR A 135 66.50 -9.82 51.98
CA THR A 135 67.18 -8.67 51.37
C THR A 135 67.63 -7.67 52.44
N TRP A 136 68.54 -6.75 52.07
CA TRP A 136 69.14 -5.74 52.96
C TRP A 136 68.91 -4.33 52.42
N VAL A 137 68.67 -3.35 53.29
CA VAL A 137 68.51 -1.93 52.93
C VAL A 137 69.41 -1.03 53.78
N ASP A 138 70.07 -0.08 53.13
CA ASP A 138 70.93 0.95 53.75
C ASP A 138 70.12 2.12 54.35
N LEU A 139 70.54 2.59 55.52
CA LEU A 139 70.06 3.81 56.19
C LEU A 139 71.11 4.93 56.19
N GLN A 140 70.67 6.18 56.28
CA GLN A 140 71.54 7.34 56.55
C GLN A 140 71.04 8.15 57.74
N PHE A 141 71.95 8.49 58.66
CA PHE A 141 71.64 9.25 59.87
C PHE A 141 71.77 10.76 59.62
N SER A 142 70.71 11.50 59.95
CA SER A 142 70.58 12.96 59.78
C SER A 142 71.00 13.75 61.02
N HIS A 143 70.96 13.12 62.19
CA HIS A 143 71.46 13.64 63.47
C HIS A 143 71.77 12.43 64.38
N ILE A 144 72.76 12.57 65.26
CA ILE A 144 73.15 11.60 66.30
C ILE A 144 73.50 12.43 67.55
N ASP A 145 73.15 11.92 68.73
CA ASP A 145 73.63 12.36 70.04
C ASP A 145 73.94 11.15 70.94
N ASP A 146 74.33 11.40 72.20
CA ASP A 146 74.88 10.37 73.12
C ASP A 146 73.93 9.17 73.38
N ASP A 147 72.61 9.35 73.22
CA ASP A 147 71.58 8.34 73.51
C ASP A 147 70.64 8.04 72.30
N GLY A 148 70.82 8.69 71.14
CA GLY A 148 69.89 8.58 70.01
C GLY A 148 70.45 8.90 68.62
N ALA A 149 69.83 8.29 67.59
CA ALA A 149 70.12 8.57 66.18
C ALA A 149 68.83 8.74 65.38
N TRP A 150 68.74 9.84 64.62
CA TRP A 150 67.60 10.18 63.75
C TRP A 150 67.97 9.93 62.30
N TYR A 151 67.39 8.91 61.68
CA TYR A 151 67.58 8.61 60.26
C TYR A 151 66.49 9.26 59.40
N TYR A 152 66.82 9.57 58.15
CA TYR A 152 65.84 9.92 57.12
C TYR A 152 65.81 8.79 56.10
N TRP A 153 64.65 8.16 55.94
CA TRP A 153 64.41 7.14 54.92
C TRP A 153 63.44 7.66 53.88
N SER A 154 63.98 8.41 52.91
CA SER A 154 63.27 8.64 51.65
C SER A 154 63.10 7.29 50.97
N ARG A 155 61.86 6.85 50.74
CA ARG A 155 61.58 5.53 50.16
C ARG A 155 62.32 5.34 48.82
N PRO A 156 63.30 4.42 48.68
CA PRO A 156 63.74 3.94 47.37
C PRO A 156 62.67 3.10 46.64
N PHE A 157 61.55 2.78 47.32
CA PHE A 157 60.44 2.03 46.75
C PHE A 157 59.03 2.56 47.22
N SER A 158 58.44 3.57 46.55
CA SER A 158 57.18 4.32 46.79
C SER A 158 56.08 4.40 45.67
N TYR A 159 55.81 3.33 44.90
CA TYR A 159 54.85 3.20 43.77
C TYR A 159 55.15 3.82 42.37
N TRP A 160 56.06 4.77 42.16
CA TRP A 160 56.25 5.45 40.86
C TRP A 160 57.42 5.10 39.90
N SER A 161 58.55 4.35 40.25
CA SER A 161 60.21 2.22 39.10
C SER A 161 59.91 0.61 38.99
N ILE A 162 58.71 -0.03 38.98
CA ILE A 162 58.47 -1.47 38.70
C ILE A 162 57.83 -1.64 37.30
N GLN A 163 56.92 -0.75 36.90
CA GLN A 163 56.24 -0.79 35.59
C GLN A 163 57.17 -0.66 34.34
N GLN A 164 58.33 0.00 34.41
CA GLN A 164 59.22 0.25 33.25
C GLN A 164 60.18 -0.89 32.93
N GLU A 165 60.25 -1.94 33.75
CA GLU A 165 60.75 -3.23 33.25
C GLU A 165 59.61 -3.88 32.42
N LYS A 166 59.38 -3.24 31.27
CA LYS A 166 58.14 -3.29 30.49
C LYS A 166 57.73 -4.69 30.07
N LEU A 167 56.47 -5.03 30.35
CA LEU A 167 55.59 -5.71 29.39
C LEU A 167 54.19 -5.06 29.46
N GLU A 168 53.82 -4.42 28.35
CA GLU A 168 52.56 -3.69 28.10
C GLU A 168 51.39 -4.65 27.72
N PRO A 169 50.14 -4.19 27.47
CA PRO A 169 49.37 -3.08 28.08
C PRO A 169 47.90 -3.45 28.43
N ARG A 170 47.27 -2.74 29.39
CA ARG A 170 46.06 -1.88 29.14
C ARG A 170 45.41 -1.30 30.40
N GLU A 171 45.34 0.03 30.45
CA GLU A 171 44.10 0.82 30.43
C GLU A 171 42.81 0.14 30.94
N LEU A 172 42.33 0.53 32.13
CA LEU A 172 40.98 1.09 32.31
C LEU A 172 40.89 1.81 33.67
N THR A 173 41.28 3.09 33.68
CA THR A 173 40.29 4.15 33.85
C THR A 173 39.11 3.88 34.81
N ASN A 174 39.39 4.01 36.11
CA ASN A 174 38.72 4.92 37.06
C ASN A 174 37.17 5.07 36.98
N LEU A 175 36.45 4.86 38.09
CA LEU A 175 34.98 4.79 38.14
C LEU A 175 34.37 5.36 39.43
N SER A 176 33.18 5.96 39.32
CA SER A 176 32.18 6.11 40.39
C SER A 176 30.79 5.99 39.82
N VAL A 177 29.84 5.71 40.70
CA VAL A 177 28.53 6.35 40.66
C VAL A 177 28.28 6.98 42.03
N TRP A 178 27.52 8.06 42.08
CA TRP A 178 27.06 8.75 43.30
C TRP A 178 25.53 8.77 43.28
N GLU A 179 24.88 9.04 44.42
CA GLU A 179 23.42 9.32 44.55
C GLU A 179 22.44 8.11 44.39
N ASP A 180 21.31 8.01 45.12
CA ASP A 180 20.94 8.65 46.40
C ASP A 180 19.70 8.03 47.12
N PHE A 181 19.57 8.35 48.43
CA PHE A 181 18.32 8.47 49.25
C PHE A 181 17.42 7.22 49.44
N THR A 182 16.73 7.04 50.58
CA THR A 182 15.89 8.00 51.32
C THR A 182 15.94 7.82 52.85
N GLY A 183 15.83 8.92 53.61
CA GLY A 183 16.12 8.93 55.07
C GLY A 183 15.31 9.86 56.00
N THR A 184 14.25 10.53 55.53
CA THR A 184 13.24 11.30 56.33
C THR A 184 13.51 12.79 56.65
N LEU A 185 12.88 13.65 55.84
CA LEU A 185 12.26 14.97 56.12
C LEU A 185 13.09 16.25 56.42
N VAL A 186 12.60 17.33 55.80
CA VAL A 186 13.05 18.74 55.79
C VAL A 186 12.26 19.57 56.85
N PRO A 187 12.64 20.81 57.23
CA PRO A 187 12.41 21.99 56.35
C PRO A 187 13.48 23.11 56.38
N ASP A 188 13.51 23.85 55.26
CA ASP A 188 13.84 25.27 55.05
C ASP A 188 14.93 26.00 55.87
N TYR A 189 15.82 26.71 55.15
CA TYR A 189 15.79 28.19 55.12
C TYR A 189 16.61 28.78 53.95
N PHE A 190 16.00 29.67 53.15
CA PHE A 190 16.70 30.50 52.16
C PHE A 190 17.32 31.75 52.84
N ALA A 191 18.62 32.03 52.62
CA ALA A 191 19.17 33.37 52.89
C ALA A 191 20.51 33.69 52.14
N THR A 192 20.40 34.56 51.13
CA THR A 192 21.34 35.66 50.78
C THR A 192 22.88 35.48 50.79
N ASN A 193 23.45 35.46 49.58
CA ASN A 193 24.26 36.55 48.97
C ASN A 193 25.50 37.18 49.68
N LEU A 194 26.57 37.33 48.87
CA LEU A 194 27.74 38.26 48.97
C LEU A 194 28.98 37.87 49.83
N PRO A 195 30.19 38.42 49.53
CA PRO A 195 31.48 37.77 49.87
C PRO A 195 32.49 38.65 50.64
N LEU A 196 33.72 38.12 50.77
CA LEU A 196 35.02 38.72 51.18
C LEU A 196 35.52 38.51 52.62
N MET A 197 36.70 37.86 52.69
CA MET A 197 37.89 38.15 53.52
C MET A 197 37.76 38.54 55.01
N PHE A 198 38.45 37.79 55.88
CA PHE A 198 39.64 38.13 56.72
C PHE A 198 39.83 36.91 57.69
N VAL A 199 40.99 36.23 57.79
CA VAL A 199 42.20 36.61 58.57
C VAL A 199 41.84 36.79 60.06
N TRP A 200 42.44 36.11 61.05
CA TRP A 200 43.73 35.38 61.13
C TRP A 200 43.72 34.39 62.32
N LEU A 201 44.58 33.36 62.33
CA LEU A 201 45.47 33.05 63.46
C LEU A 201 46.37 31.82 63.16
N ALA A 202 47.60 31.85 63.68
CA ALA A 202 48.57 30.77 63.48
C ALA A 202 48.63 29.83 64.69
N GLY A 203 48.66 28.53 64.42
CA GLY A 203 49.08 27.47 65.35
C GLY A 203 50.11 26.58 64.63
N GLN A 204 51.19 26.20 65.32
CA GLN A 204 52.32 25.45 64.73
C GLN A 204 52.26 23.94 65.13
N PRO A 205 53.34 23.13 65.03
CA PRO A 205 53.55 22.29 63.84
C PRO A 205 53.79 20.81 64.19
N LEU A 206 53.75 19.89 63.21
CA LEU A 206 54.47 18.61 63.29
C LEU A 206 54.89 18.11 61.89
N PRO A 207 56.19 17.93 61.62
CA PRO A 207 56.70 16.88 60.76
C PRO A 207 57.05 15.63 61.61
N ASP A 208 56.67 14.45 61.16
CA ASP A 208 56.86 13.21 61.93
C ASP A 208 58.34 12.86 62.10
N ARG A 209 58.82 12.91 63.36
CA ARG A 209 60.14 12.41 63.76
C ARG A 209 59.98 11.02 64.34
N TYR A 210 60.58 10.01 63.72
CA TYR A 210 60.57 8.64 64.25
C TYR A 210 61.79 8.38 65.14
N HIS A 211 61.57 7.63 66.22
CA HIS A 211 62.56 7.23 67.21
C HIS A 211 63.05 5.80 66.92
N VAL A 212 64.33 5.52 67.12
CA VAL A 212 64.84 4.15 67.21
C VAL A 212 65.29 3.89 68.65
N GLN A 213 64.39 3.36 69.47
CA GLN A 213 64.85 2.56 70.61
C GLN A 213 65.23 1.17 70.11
N ASN A 214 66.38 0.70 70.57
CA ASN A 214 67.13 -0.37 69.91
C ASN A 214 66.43 -1.76 70.03
N ARG A 215 66.85 -2.67 69.13
CA ARG A 215 66.58 -4.11 69.06
C ARG A 215 65.28 -4.50 68.34
N ALA A 216 65.43 -4.70 67.02
CA ALA A 216 64.71 -5.66 66.13
C ALA A 216 63.69 -5.08 65.07
N PRO A 217 63.41 -5.72 63.89
CA PRO A 217 63.46 -5.01 62.58
C PRO A 217 62.45 -5.28 61.39
N VAL A 218 62.16 -4.23 60.58
CA VAL A 218 62.08 -4.16 59.06
C VAL A 218 60.76 -4.25 58.21
N GLN A 219 60.86 -3.66 57.00
CA GLN A 219 60.01 -3.35 55.80
C GLN A 219 59.56 -4.59 54.94
N GLY A 220 58.78 -4.54 53.82
CA GLY A 220 58.32 -3.53 52.82
C GLY A 220 57.42 -4.21 51.71
N TYR A 221 57.25 -3.81 50.42
CA TYR A 221 57.64 -2.60 49.65
C TYR A 221 56.96 -2.42 48.23
N TYR A 222 57.49 -1.63 47.25
CA TYR A 222 56.73 -0.97 46.12
C TYR A 222 57.55 -0.58 44.81
N ASP A 223 57.02 0.25 43.85
CA ASP A 223 57.71 1.32 43.00
C ASP A 223 57.65 1.37 41.41
N PRO A 224 58.48 2.12 40.61
CA PRO A 224 58.03 2.79 38.71
C PRO A 224 57.79 2.41 37.23
N HIS A 225 57.16 3.45 36.64
CA HIS A 225 57.23 4.10 35.30
C HIS A 225 56.53 3.47 34.08
N ASP A 226 56.08 4.36 33.20
CA ASP A 226 55.33 4.15 31.94
C ASP A 226 53.98 3.42 32.12
N ALA A 227 52.83 4.09 32.21
CA ALA A 227 52.22 5.15 31.39
C ALA A 227 51.38 4.63 30.20
N ALA A 228 50.10 4.35 30.48
CA ALA A 228 49.01 4.33 29.50
C ALA A 228 47.66 4.70 30.16
N ILE A 229 47.13 5.88 29.80
CA ILE A 229 45.72 6.35 29.86
C ILE A 229 44.93 6.23 31.20
N ASP A 230 44.79 7.38 31.89
CA ASP A 230 43.54 7.99 32.42
C ASP A 230 42.52 7.14 33.25
N TYR A 231 41.26 7.51 33.57
CA TYR A 231 40.48 8.78 33.50
C TYR A 231 40.14 9.24 34.95
N THR A 232 38.85 9.35 35.32
CA THR A 232 38.30 9.97 36.55
C THR A 232 37.32 9.03 37.26
N TYR A 233 37.32 8.94 38.62
CA TYR A 233 36.14 9.11 39.51
C TYR A 233 36.31 8.66 41.01
N PHE A 234 35.23 8.69 41.81
CA PHE A 234 35.10 8.97 43.27
C PHE A 234 34.44 7.89 44.20
N VAL A 235 34.83 7.91 45.50
CA VAL A 235 34.04 7.77 46.77
C VAL A 235 33.26 6.48 47.17
N ASP A 236 33.56 6.04 48.41
CA ASP A 236 32.89 5.17 49.41
C ASP A 236 31.55 4.45 49.14
N GLY A 237 31.44 3.23 49.69
CA GLY A 237 30.32 2.97 50.61
C GLY A 237 29.37 1.78 50.39
N ASP A 238 29.81 0.60 49.94
CA ASP A 238 29.00 -0.64 50.08
C ASP A 238 29.79 -1.78 50.77
N SER A 239 29.08 -2.64 51.50
CA SER A 239 29.62 -3.46 52.58
C SER A 239 29.33 -4.96 52.45
N TYR A 240 29.79 -5.59 51.36
CA TYR A 240 29.71 -7.04 51.19
C TYR A 240 30.94 -7.67 50.52
N GLN A 241 31.99 -7.94 51.31
CA GLN A 241 32.57 -9.28 51.51
C GLN A 241 33.82 -9.24 52.40
N GLN A 242 33.85 -10.10 53.43
CA GLN A 242 35.07 -10.44 54.18
C GLN A 242 35.72 -11.71 53.59
N SER A 243 37.00 -11.90 53.89
CA SER A 243 37.93 -12.86 53.27
C SER A 243 38.28 -12.50 51.81
N VAL A 244 39.51 -12.68 51.31
CA VAL A 244 40.62 -13.50 51.82
C VAL A 244 41.94 -12.71 51.92
N VAL A 245 42.21 -12.10 53.08
CA VAL A 245 43.59 -11.79 53.55
C VAL A 245 43.63 -11.96 55.06
N ASP A 246 43.95 -13.18 55.52
CA ASP A 246 44.26 -13.48 56.92
C ASP A 246 45.54 -14.34 56.94
N GLY A 247 46.38 -14.19 57.97
CA GLY A 247 47.58 -15.02 58.15
C GLY A 247 48.96 -14.42 57.83
N ILE A 248 49.13 -13.11 57.68
CA ILE A 248 50.48 -12.51 57.71
C ILE A 248 50.91 -12.29 59.17
N TRP A 249 51.80 -13.14 59.68
CA TRP A 249 52.32 -13.09 61.06
C TRP A 249 53.82 -12.75 61.10
N VAL A 250 54.17 -11.59 61.65
CA VAL A 250 55.57 -11.22 61.95
C VAL A 250 55.98 -11.89 63.27
N ASN A 251 56.37 -13.16 63.18
CA ASN A 251 56.45 -14.06 64.34
C ASN A 251 57.57 -13.76 65.36
N SER A 252 58.63 -13.05 64.96
CA SER A 252 59.62 -12.51 65.89
C SER A 252 60.44 -11.41 65.25
N LEU A 253 60.76 -10.39 66.03
CA LEU A 253 61.85 -9.47 65.74
C LEU A 253 63.05 -9.91 66.60
N THR A 254 64.18 -10.31 65.98
CA THR A 254 65.45 -10.58 66.70
C THR A 254 66.54 -9.54 66.35
N GLN A 255 67.67 -9.59 67.06
CA GLN A 255 68.71 -8.55 67.02
C GLN A 255 69.69 -8.72 65.86
N ASP A 256 69.64 -9.87 65.19
CA ASP A 256 70.64 -10.38 64.25
C ASP A 256 70.51 -9.80 62.82
N LEU A 257 69.69 -8.75 62.69
CA LEU A 257 69.24 -8.17 61.42
C LEU A 257 69.50 -6.65 61.36
N VAL A 258 70.47 -6.16 62.12
CA VAL A 258 71.09 -4.82 61.98
C VAL A 258 72.61 -5.00 61.91
N ALA A 259 73.22 -4.57 60.81
CA ALA A 259 74.67 -4.53 60.62
C ALA A 259 75.13 -3.08 60.46
N TRP A 260 76.06 -2.65 61.30
CA TRP A 260 76.60 -1.28 61.31
C TRP A 260 77.85 -1.18 60.41
N ASP A 261 78.35 0.03 60.14
CA ASP A 261 79.69 0.21 59.57
C ASP A 261 80.79 -0.07 60.63
N ASP A 262 81.99 -0.46 60.20
CA ASP A 262 83.12 -0.86 61.07
C ASP A 262 83.77 0.37 61.78
N ARG A 263 82.98 1.16 62.49
CA ARG A 263 83.40 2.35 63.26
C ARG A 263 82.98 2.26 64.72
N ASP A 264 83.54 3.15 65.53
CA ASP A 264 83.05 3.41 66.88
C ASP A 264 81.61 3.95 66.84
N TRP A 265 80.81 3.62 67.86
CA TRP A 265 79.36 3.79 67.88
C TRP A 265 78.88 5.22 67.61
N ASP A 266 79.65 6.21 68.07
CA ASP A 266 79.42 7.64 67.95
C ASP A 266 79.84 8.25 66.58
N ASP A 267 80.48 7.47 65.68
CA ASP A 267 80.78 7.88 64.29
C ASP A 267 80.15 6.99 63.20
N HIS A 268 79.21 6.10 63.58
CA HIS A 268 78.37 5.37 62.61
C HIS A 268 77.60 6.35 61.71
N LYS A 269 77.66 6.18 60.38
CA LYS A 269 76.90 7.06 59.45
C LYS A 269 75.92 6.31 58.56
N GLN A 270 76.07 4.99 58.49
CA GLN A 270 75.18 4.09 57.77
C GLN A 270 74.96 2.80 58.57
N ALA A 271 73.80 2.17 58.37
CA ALA A 271 73.48 0.86 58.92
C ALA A 271 72.62 0.09 57.92
N ARG A 272 72.75 -1.24 57.90
CA ARG A 272 72.02 -2.17 57.05
C ARG A 272 71.05 -2.99 57.87
N ILE A 273 69.82 -3.11 57.38
CA ILE A 273 68.76 -3.85 58.07
C ILE A 273 68.10 -4.87 57.12
N ALA A 274 67.71 -6.03 57.65
CA ALA A 274 67.15 -7.15 56.87
C ALA A 274 65.77 -7.60 57.37
N SER A 275 64.95 -8.12 56.44
CA SER A 275 63.70 -8.84 56.75
C SER A 275 63.72 -10.25 56.18
N VAL A 276 63.06 -11.14 56.90
CA VAL A 276 62.64 -12.46 56.41
C VAL A 276 61.14 -12.38 56.17
N VAL A 277 60.70 -12.56 54.92
CA VAL A 277 59.27 -12.72 54.60
C VAL A 277 59.03 -14.17 54.21
N SER A 278 58.27 -14.87 55.04
CA SER A 278 57.76 -16.21 54.76
C SER A 278 56.26 -16.12 54.57
N TYR A 279 55.77 -16.56 53.42
CA TYR A 279 54.34 -16.62 53.12
C TYR A 279 54.01 -17.99 52.53
N THR A 280 52.86 -18.53 52.92
CA THR A 280 52.24 -19.64 52.20
C THR A 280 51.62 -19.05 50.94
N LEU A 281 51.99 -19.56 49.77
CA LEU A 281 51.27 -19.26 48.53
C LEU A 281 49.82 -19.74 48.69
N PRO A 282 48.80 -18.86 48.53
CA PRO A 282 47.45 -19.33 48.29
C PRO A 282 47.45 -20.22 47.04
N SER A 283 46.58 -21.21 46.99
CA SER A 283 46.26 -21.87 45.73
C SER A 283 45.54 -20.87 44.82
N PHE A 284 46.24 -20.34 43.83
CA PHE A 284 45.65 -19.57 42.74
C PHE A 284 45.68 -20.39 41.45
N ASP A 285 44.58 -20.32 40.70
CA ASP A 285 44.49 -20.88 39.36
C ASP A 285 45.43 -20.13 38.39
N TYR A 286 45.98 -20.87 37.42
CA TYR A 286 46.67 -20.26 36.29
C TYR A 286 45.65 -19.90 35.20
N ILE A 287 45.87 -18.77 34.53
CA ILE A 287 45.12 -18.43 33.31
C ILE A 287 45.54 -19.41 32.21
N ASP A 288 44.63 -20.31 31.86
CA ASP A 288 44.68 -21.04 30.60
C ASP A 288 44.43 -20.05 29.45
N THR A 289 45.41 -19.93 28.55
CA THR A 289 45.40 -19.03 27.39
C THR A 289 44.30 -19.32 26.38
N GLU A 290 43.66 -20.48 26.44
CA GLU A 290 42.56 -20.87 25.53
C GLU A 290 41.17 -20.42 26.02
N ASN A 291 41.05 -19.92 27.26
CA ASN A 291 39.76 -19.59 27.89
C ASN A 291 39.35 -18.11 27.82
N TYR A 292 39.44 -17.47 26.65
CA TYR A 292 38.81 -16.16 26.45
C TYR A 292 37.32 -16.28 26.12
N ARG A 293 36.56 -15.21 26.33
CA ARG A 293 35.23 -15.00 25.71
C ARG A 293 35.26 -13.74 24.85
N TYR A 294 34.26 -13.56 24.00
CA TYR A 294 33.95 -12.26 23.39
C TYR A 294 32.87 -11.56 24.21
N LYS A 295 32.76 -10.24 24.03
CA LYS A 295 31.65 -9.46 24.59
C LYS A 295 30.33 -9.99 24.02
N ALA A 296 29.23 -9.88 24.77
CA ALA A 296 27.91 -9.97 24.15
C ALA A 296 27.73 -8.84 23.11
N TYR A 297 26.92 -9.08 22.09
CA TYR A 297 26.47 -8.02 21.20
C TYR A 297 25.62 -6.98 21.96
N THR A 298 25.50 -5.79 21.40
CA THR A 298 24.73 -4.68 21.96
C THR A 298 23.89 -4.02 20.87
N ALA A 299 22.58 -3.92 21.10
CA ALA A 299 21.70 -3.15 20.22
C ALA A 299 22.10 -1.66 20.17
N THR A 300 22.00 -1.07 18.99
CA THR A 300 22.28 0.34 18.72
C THR A 300 21.20 0.88 17.79
N THR A 301 20.30 1.72 18.30
CA THR A 301 19.25 2.37 17.50
C THR A 301 19.81 3.62 16.81
N PRO A 302 19.73 3.73 15.48
CA PRO A 302 19.96 5.02 14.82
C PRO A 302 18.87 6.03 15.23
N PRO A 303 19.13 7.35 15.16
CA PRO A 303 18.08 8.34 15.38
C PRO A 303 16.93 8.21 14.36
N PRO A 304 15.70 8.63 14.69
CA PRO A 304 14.64 8.76 13.69
C PRO A 304 14.79 10.08 12.90
N LEU A 305 14.35 10.08 11.65
CA LEU A 305 14.41 11.24 10.73
C LEU A 305 13.07 11.46 10.04
N TRP A 306 12.65 12.72 9.93
CA TRP A 306 11.60 13.10 9.00
C TRP A 306 12.16 13.09 7.58
N VAL A 307 11.53 12.34 6.69
CA VAL A 307 11.89 12.21 5.28
C VAL A 307 10.70 12.60 4.42
N ASP A 308 10.95 13.31 3.34
CA ASP A 308 9.98 14.08 2.56
C ASP A 308 10.09 13.60 1.10
N PRO A 309 9.30 12.60 0.65
CA PRO A 309 9.61 11.85 -0.58
C PRO A 309 9.46 12.69 -1.84
N ASN A 310 10.15 12.30 -2.92
CA ASN A 310 9.89 12.87 -4.23
C ASN A 310 8.46 12.52 -4.69
N LYS A 311 7.82 13.49 -5.35
CA LYS A 311 6.64 13.25 -6.20
C LYS A 311 6.92 12.12 -7.17
N TYR A 312 5.91 11.29 -7.40
CA TYR A 312 5.97 10.20 -8.36
C TYR A 312 4.76 10.24 -9.28
N TYR A 313 4.83 9.48 -10.36
CA TYR A 313 3.78 9.46 -11.37
C TYR A 313 3.29 8.04 -11.61
N VAL A 314 2.01 7.90 -11.96
CA VAL A 314 1.42 6.65 -12.46
C VAL A 314 1.22 6.79 -13.97
N GLN A 315 1.72 5.79 -14.71
CA GLN A 315 1.61 5.67 -16.16
C GLN A 315 1.53 4.20 -16.57
N ASN A 316 0.45 3.82 -17.24
CA ASN A 316 0.28 2.52 -17.86
C ASN A 316 0.90 2.52 -19.28
N PRO A 317 1.22 1.34 -19.82
CA PRO A 317 1.30 1.18 -21.28
C PRO A 317 -0.02 1.60 -21.93
N ARG A 318 0.05 2.12 -23.16
CA ARG A 318 -1.12 2.36 -24.02
C ARG A 318 -1.90 1.06 -24.21
N ILE A 319 -3.23 1.12 -24.13
CA ILE A 319 -4.15 -0.01 -24.28
C ILE A 319 -5.17 0.30 -25.37
N ASP A 320 -5.16 -0.43 -26.48
CA ASP A 320 -6.18 -0.29 -27.55
C ASP A 320 -6.67 -1.65 -28.07
N ASP A 321 -6.62 -2.70 -27.24
CA ASP A 321 -7.45 -3.89 -27.40
C ASP A 321 -8.57 -3.81 -26.36
N LEU A 322 -9.75 -4.34 -26.69
CA LEU A 322 -10.90 -4.36 -25.78
C LEU A 322 -10.97 -5.66 -24.96
N ASP A 323 -10.12 -6.66 -25.22
CA ASP A 323 -10.05 -7.90 -24.44
C ASP A 323 -9.79 -7.69 -22.93
N VAL A 324 -9.15 -6.58 -22.54
CA VAL A 324 -8.91 -6.20 -21.14
C VAL A 324 -10.15 -5.72 -20.38
N PHE A 325 -11.27 -5.46 -21.06
CA PHE A 325 -12.53 -5.06 -20.43
C PHE A 325 -13.36 -6.30 -20.13
N GLN A 326 -13.17 -6.79 -18.89
CA GLN A 326 -13.81 -7.96 -18.34
C GLN A 326 -14.78 -7.56 -17.23
N GLY A 327 -15.89 -8.27 -17.05
CA GLY A 327 -16.93 -7.94 -16.07
C GLY A 327 -17.94 -6.91 -16.61
N LYS A 328 -18.70 -6.28 -15.72
CA LYS A 328 -19.69 -5.26 -16.10
C LYS A 328 -19.09 -3.87 -15.99
N LEU A 329 -19.25 -3.07 -17.04
CA LEU A 329 -18.82 -1.67 -17.09
C LEU A 329 -20.03 -0.80 -17.46
N THR A 330 -20.35 0.20 -16.64
CA THR A 330 -21.37 1.21 -16.95
C THR A 330 -20.71 2.59 -16.97
N ILE A 331 -20.90 3.34 -18.05
CA ILE A 331 -20.40 4.69 -18.26
C ILE A 331 -21.59 5.64 -18.41
N ASP A 332 -21.61 6.66 -17.56
CA ASP A 332 -22.66 7.66 -17.38
C ASP A 332 -21.99 9.04 -17.48
N GLY A 333 -22.25 9.82 -18.54
CA GLY A 333 -21.67 11.18 -18.65
C GLY A 333 -22.15 12.05 -17.49
N GLY A 334 -23.46 12.09 -17.30
CA GLY A 334 -24.12 12.56 -16.09
C GLY A 334 -25.22 13.57 -16.37
N SER A 335 -24.98 14.83 -16.03
CA SER A 335 -25.96 15.90 -16.24
C SER A 335 -25.76 16.59 -17.59
N THR A 336 -26.72 16.52 -18.50
CA THR A 336 -26.60 17.11 -19.84
C THR A 336 -26.75 18.65 -19.88
N ILE A 337 -27.03 19.29 -18.75
CA ILE A 337 -27.23 20.75 -18.60
C ILE A 337 -26.71 21.21 -17.24
N ASP A 338 -25.90 22.28 -17.22
CA ASP A 338 -25.51 22.99 -15.99
C ASP A 338 -26.74 23.62 -15.32
N GLY A 339 -27.09 23.16 -14.11
CA GLY A 339 -28.17 23.72 -13.31
C GLY A 339 -27.96 25.16 -12.83
N ALA A 340 -26.73 25.71 -12.92
CA ALA A 340 -26.38 27.07 -12.53
C ALA A 340 -26.34 28.07 -13.70
N THR A 341 -25.82 27.69 -14.87
CA THR A 341 -25.73 28.59 -16.05
C THR A 341 -26.68 28.24 -17.20
N GLY A 342 -27.23 27.02 -17.25
CA GLY A 342 -28.08 26.55 -18.35
C GLY A 342 -27.32 26.36 -19.67
N GLN A 343 -26.00 26.20 -19.64
CA GLN A 343 -25.26 25.63 -20.78
C GLN A 343 -25.56 24.13 -20.89
N GLN A 344 -25.55 23.61 -22.12
CA GLN A 344 -25.49 22.17 -22.33
C GLN A 344 -24.06 21.68 -22.12
N HIS A 345 -23.93 20.54 -21.45
CA HIS A 345 -22.71 19.78 -21.38
C HIS A 345 -22.52 18.97 -22.68
N GLN A 346 -21.33 18.39 -22.87
CA GLN A 346 -20.95 17.69 -24.11
C GLN A 346 -20.14 16.43 -23.79
N ASP A 347 -20.75 15.53 -23.02
CA ASP A 347 -20.04 14.38 -22.46
C ASP A 347 -19.68 13.38 -23.58
N LYS A 348 -18.40 12.99 -23.61
CA LYS A 348 -17.80 12.19 -24.69
C LYS A 348 -17.23 10.90 -24.12
N VAL A 349 -17.63 9.76 -24.68
CA VAL A 349 -16.89 8.49 -24.53
C VAL A 349 -16.09 8.18 -25.79
N ILE A 350 -14.85 7.69 -25.61
CA ILE A 350 -13.94 7.25 -26.68
C ILE A 350 -13.55 5.80 -26.41
N VAL A 351 -13.89 4.90 -27.33
CA VAL A 351 -13.62 3.47 -27.25
C VAL A 351 -12.61 3.09 -28.33
N ARG A 352 -11.45 2.59 -27.92
CA ARG A 352 -10.36 2.20 -28.83
C ARG A 352 -10.21 0.69 -28.90
N HIS A 353 -10.36 0.14 -30.10
CA HIS A 353 -9.99 -1.23 -30.48
C HIS A 353 -8.86 -1.22 -31.55
N GLU A 354 -8.12 -0.12 -31.67
CA GLU A 354 -7.14 0.15 -32.74
C GLU A 354 -6.05 -0.95 -32.90
N ASN A 355 -5.72 -1.67 -31.82
CA ASN A 355 -4.76 -2.78 -31.78
C ASN A 355 -5.43 -4.16 -31.58
N GLY A 356 -6.76 -4.22 -31.71
CA GLY A 356 -7.61 -5.32 -31.33
C GLY A 356 -7.48 -6.61 -32.13
N ALA A 357 -7.53 -7.76 -31.43
CA ALA A 357 -7.41 -9.08 -32.04
C ALA A 357 -8.73 -9.68 -32.58
N ILE A 358 -9.90 -9.21 -32.13
CA ILE A 358 -11.21 -9.82 -32.43
C ILE A 358 -12.07 -8.86 -33.26
N LYS A 359 -12.02 -9.04 -34.58
CA LYS A 359 -12.53 -8.09 -35.59
C LYS A 359 -14.06 -7.99 -35.74
N THR A 360 -14.83 -8.31 -34.71
CA THR A 360 -16.31 -8.38 -34.81
C THR A 360 -17.01 -7.90 -33.54
N GLY A 361 -18.08 -7.12 -33.73
CA GLY A 361 -18.93 -6.69 -32.62
C GLY A 361 -20.25 -6.03 -33.01
N THR A 362 -20.98 -5.58 -31.99
CA THR A 362 -22.32 -5.00 -32.11
C THR A 362 -22.48 -3.84 -31.14
N LEU A 363 -22.75 -2.63 -31.65
CA LEU A 363 -23.32 -1.54 -30.88
C LEU A 363 -24.84 -1.72 -30.91
N GLY A 364 -25.46 -1.98 -29.77
CA GLY A 364 -26.87 -2.39 -29.71
C GLY A 364 -27.65 -1.68 -28.62
N SER A 365 -28.94 -1.52 -28.86
CA SER A 365 -29.87 -1.01 -27.85
C SER A 365 -30.04 -2.03 -26.71
N LEU A 366 -29.81 -1.61 -25.47
CA LEU A 366 -30.05 -2.41 -24.28
C LEU A 366 -31.37 -1.98 -23.64
N TYR A 367 -32.43 -2.72 -23.91
CA TYR A 367 -33.78 -2.43 -23.43
C TYR A 367 -34.01 -3.04 -22.04
N ASN A 368 -34.46 -2.23 -21.09
CA ASN A 368 -35.07 -2.73 -19.85
C ASN A 368 -36.55 -2.94 -20.11
N VAL A 369 -36.98 -4.21 -20.13
CA VAL A 369 -38.38 -4.59 -20.36
C VAL A 369 -39.06 -5.02 -19.07
N GLN A 370 -40.33 -4.68 -18.92
CA GLN A 370 -41.13 -5.07 -17.77
C GLN A 370 -41.37 -6.58 -17.77
N VAL A 371 -40.94 -7.25 -16.70
CA VAL A 371 -41.02 -8.71 -16.54
C VAL A 371 -42.48 -9.14 -16.39
N ARG A 372 -42.80 -10.31 -16.96
CA ARG A 372 -44.13 -10.92 -16.88
C ARG A 372 -44.09 -12.27 -16.17
N ASP A 373 -45.23 -12.65 -15.60
CA ASP A 373 -45.45 -14.01 -15.11
C ASP A 373 -45.74 -15.01 -16.24
N ALA A 374 -45.89 -16.29 -15.87
CA ALA A 374 -46.25 -17.36 -16.81
C ALA A 374 -47.71 -17.30 -17.31
N GLN A 375 -48.43 -16.20 -17.05
CA GLN A 375 -49.78 -15.88 -17.53
C GLN A 375 -49.82 -14.54 -18.28
N ASP A 376 -48.66 -14.00 -18.69
CA ASP A 376 -48.48 -12.74 -19.43
C ASP A 376 -48.89 -11.48 -18.64
N ARG A 377 -49.01 -11.56 -17.31
CA ARG A 377 -49.29 -10.40 -16.44
C ARG A 377 -47.98 -9.72 -16.05
N LEU A 378 -47.97 -8.39 -16.10
CA LEU A 378 -46.86 -7.53 -15.65
C LEU A 378 -46.54 -7.79 -14.16
N LEU A 379 -45.26 -7.76 -13.79
CA LEU A 379 -44.80 -7.92 -12.42
C LEU A 379 -44.20 -6.62 -11.85
N PHE A 380 -44.56 -6.36 -10.60
CA PHE A 380 -44.18 -5.21 -9.79
C PHE A 380 -43.58 -5.68 -8.47
N GLU A 381 -42.78 -4.84 -7.82
CA GLU A 381 -42.20 -5.16 -6.52
C GLU A 381 -43.30 -5.34 -5.45
N ALA A 382 -43.19 -6.42 -4.68
CA ALA A 382 -44.18 -6.76 -3.65
C ALA A 382 -43.74 -6.43 -2.22
N ALA A 383 -42.43 -6.51 -1.93
CA ALA A 383 -41.91 -6.48 -0.57
C ALA A 383 -40.47 -6.01 -0.53
N GLN A 384 -40.13 -5.23 0.50
CA GLN A 384 -38.74 -5.00 0.88
C GLN A 384 -38.16 -6.30 1.45
N ILE A 385 -36.90 -6.58 1.13
CA ILE A 385 -36.20 -7.81 1.53
C ILE A 385 -34.91 -7.41 2.24
N GLU A 386 -34.76 -7.85 3.49
CA GLU A 386 -33.61 -7.55 4.34
C GLU A 386 -32.97 -8.86 4.83
N GLY A 387 -31.64 -8.94 4.86
CA GLY A 387 -30.95 -10.06 5.50
C GLY A 387 -31.11 -9.97 7.02
N ASN A 388 -31.46 -11.07 7.68
CA ASN A 388 -31.67 -11.11 9.12
C ASN A 388 -30.56 -11.94 9.81
N ASP A 389 -29.75 -11.28 10.63
CA ASP A 389 -28.62 -11.85 11.38
C ASP A 389 -29.03 -12.45 12.74
N GLU A 390 -29.89 -11.77 13.52
CA GLU A 390 -30.35 -12.25 14.83
C GLU A 390 -31.07 -13.60 14.77
N LEU A 391 -31.87 -13.80 13.71
CA LEU A 391 -32.70 -14.96 13.49
C LEU A 391 -32.14 -15.88 12.40
N GLY A 392 -31.50 -15.33 11.36
CA GLY A 392 -31.01 -16.06 10.20
C GLY A 392 -31.97 -16.06 9.01
N GLY A 393 -31.41 -16.05 7.79
CA GLY A 393 -32.13 -15.99 6.53
C GLY A 393 -32.53 -14.56 6.17
N TYR A 394 -33.72 -14.39 5.57
CA TYR A 394 -34.20 -13.11 5.08
C TYR A 394 -35.58 -12.77 5.62
N ASP A 395 -35.82 -11.48 5.80
CA ASP A 395 -37.10 -10.90 6.17
C ASP A 395 -37.77 -10.23 4.99
N ILE A 396 -39.00 -10.64 4.72
CA ILE A 396 -39.82 -10.13 3.62
C ILE A 396 -40.94 -9.28 4.24
N THR A 397 -40.91 -7.98 3.94
CA THR A 397 -41.89 -6.99 4.41
C THR A 397 -42.73 -6.52 3.24
N PRO A 398 -43.90 -7.13 2.98
CA PRO A 398 -44.77 -6.75 1.87
C PRO A 398 -45.35 -5.34 2.08
N PHE A 399 -45.34 -4.53 1.02
CA PHE A 399 -45.78 -3.14 1.04
C PHE A 399 -46.87 -2.85 0.01
N GLY A 400 -47.43 -1.64 0.05
CA GLY A 400 -48.43 -1.13 -0.90
C GLY A 400 -49.86 -1.68 -0.66
N ASN A 401 -50.77 -1.35 -1.57
CA ASN A 401 -52.17 -1.82 -1.51
C ASN A 401 -52.31 -3.31 -1.87
N VAL A 402 -53.47 -3.91 -1.54
CA VAL A 402 -53.87 -5.26 -1.96
C VAL A 402 -55.21 -5.15 -2.71
N ALA A 403 -55.32 -5.74 -3.89
CA ALA A 403 -56.59 -5.85 -4.62
C ALA A 403 -56.93 -7.32 -4.94
N ALA A 404 -58.19 -7.55 -5.35
CA ALA A 404 -58.70 -8.90 -5.53
C ALA A 404 -58.25 -9.50 -6.87
N ASN A 405 -57.84 -10.77 -6.84
CA ASN A 405 -57.28 -11.56 -7.95
C ASN A 405 -55.83 -11.21 -8.35
N ASP A 406 -55.14 -10.34 -7.61
CA ASP A 406 -53.69 -10.17 -7.79
C ASP A 406 -52.96 -11.44 -7.37
N GLU A 407 -51.93 -11.84 -8.12
CA GLU A 407 -50.95 -12.79 -7.60
C GLU A 407 -49.93 -12.04 -6.73
N TRP A 408 -49.52 -12.66 -5.64
CA TRP A 408 -48.38 -12.29 -4.81
C TRP A 408 -47.48 -13.51 -4.67
N ALA A 409 -46.18 -13.34 -4.89
CA ALA A 409 -45.24 -14.45 -4.94
C ALA A 409 -43.90 -14.12 -4.31
N VAL A 410 -43.31 -15.13 -3.67
CA VAL A 410 -41.92 -15.13 -3.18
C VAL A 410 -41.18 -16.26 -3.88
N THR A 411 -40.03 -15.98 -4.46
CA THR A 411 -39.15 -16.96 -5.09
C THR A 411 -37.96 -17.24 -4.18
N LEU A 412 -37.72 -18.51 -3.86
CA LEU A 412 -36.61 -18.98 -3.02
C LEU A 412 -35.77 -19.97 -3.83
N ASP A 413 -34.51 -19.65 -4.12
CA ASP A 413 -33.61 -20.48 -4.96
C ASP A 413 -34.27 -20.95 -6.28
N GLY A 414 -34.88 -19.99 -6.99
CA GLY A 414 -35.62 -20.22 -8.22
C GLY A 414 -37.01 -20.87 -8.05
N ILE A 415 -37.35 -21.35 -6.85
CA ILE A 415 -38.65 -21.98 -6.57
C ILE A 415 -39.67 -20.90 -6.18
N ARG A 416 -40.57 -20.56 -7.13
CA ARG A 416 -41.65 -19.58 -6.94
C ARG A 416 -42.80 -20.17 -6.11
N PHE A 417 -43.09 -19.55 -4.97
CA PHE A 417 -44.28 -19.78 -4.15
C PHE A 417 -45.25 -18.61 -4.34
N SER A 418 -46.43 -18.85 -4.91
CA SER A 418 -47.42 -17.80 -5.13
C SER A 418 -48.78 -18.08 -4.51
N ILE A 419 -49.50 -17.00 -4.23
CA ILE A 419 -50.87 -16.99 -3.73
C ILE A 419 -51.67 -15.95 -4.52
N VAL A 420 -52.98 -16.19 -4.67
CA VAL A 420 -53.90 -15.21 -5.27
C VAL A 420 -54.72 -14.56 -4.15
N THR A 421 -54.91 -13.25 -4.20
CA THR A 421 -55.54 -12.47 -3.12
C THR A 421 -57.05 -12.31 -3.27
N ASP A 422 -57.73 -12.32 -2.12
CA ASP A 422 -59.16 -12.03 -1.97
C ASP A 422 -59.39 -10.54 -1.66
N SER A 423 -60.61 -10.04 -1.94
CA SER A 423 -60.98 -8.62 -1.75
C SER A 423 -60.95 -8.08 -0.31
N ASN A 424 -60.56 -8.89 0.67
CA ASN A 424 -60.41 -8.50 2.08
C ASN A 424 -59.05 -8.90 2.67
N ASP A 425 -58.11 -9.41 1.85
CA ASP A 425 -56.78 -9.77 2.33
C ASP A 425 -55.99 -8.54 2.75
N THR A 426 -55.25 -8.65 3.84
CA THR A 426 -54.22 -7.69 4.24
C THR A 426 -52.82 -8.20 3.93
N LEU A 427 -51.82 -7.32 4.04
CA LEU A 427 -50.39 -7.68 3.97
C LEU A 427 -50.02 -8.79 4.97
N THR A 428 -50.68 -8.84 6.14
CA THR A 428 -50.56 -9.91 7.14
C THR A 428 -51.14 -11.24 6.66
N ASP A 429 -52.24 -11.21 5.89
CA ASP A 429 -52.86 -12.40 5.31
C ASP A 429 -52.02 -12.93 4.16
N ILE A 430 -51.46 -12.06 3.30
CA ILE A 430 -50.48 -12.42 2.27
C ILE A 430 -49.28 -13.15 2.89
N ASN A 431 -48.65 -12.56 3.91
CA ASN A 431 -47.58 -13.21 4.68
C ASN A 431 -48.01 -14.57 5.24
N THR A 432 -49.21 -14.65 5.82
CA THR A 432 -49.74 -15.89 6.41
C THR A 432 -50.02 -16.97 5.35
N LYS A 433 -50.52 -16.59 4.18
CA LYS A 433 -50.76 -17.48 3.02
C LYS A 433 -49.43 -17.94 2.41
N LEU A 434 -48.48 -17.04 2.13
CA LEU A 434 -47.13 -17.36 1.63
C LEU A 434 -46.35 -18.28 2.58
N ARG A 435 -46.31 -17.97 3.88
CA ARG A 435 -45.75 -18.83 4.94
C ARG A 435 -46.35 -20.24 4.89
N THR A 436 -47.63 -20.36 4.59
CA THR A 436 -48.34 -21.65 4.50
C THR A 436 -48.02 -22.40 3.19
N ALA A 437 -47.65 -21.70 2.12
CA ALA A 437 -47.14 -22.30 0.88
C ALA A 437 -45.68 -22.75 1.01
N ILE A 438 -44.79 -21.88 1.51
CA ILE A 438 -43.34 -22.15 1.63
C ILE A 438 -43.07 -23.38 2.50
N ASN A 439 -43.71 -23.50 3.67
CA ASN A 439 -43.56 -24.65 4.58
C ASN A 439 -44.14 -25.98 4.04
N GLN A 440 -44.66 -26.03 2.80
CA GLN A 440 -44.98 -27.31 2.12
C GLN A 440 -43.76 -27.88 1.38
N ASN A 441 -42.74 -27.06 1.11
CA ASN A 441 -41.46 -27.51 0.56
C ASN A 441 -40.49 -27.79 1.72
N THR A 442 -39.86 -28.98 1.73
CA THR A 442 -38.90 -29.38 2.77
C THR A 442 -37.59 -28.60 2.75
N SER A 443 -37.22 -28.01 1.61
CA SER A 443 -35.98 -27.24 1.48
C SER A 443 -36.02 -25.93 2.27
N PHE A 444 -37.19 -25.37 2.57
CA PHE A 444 -37.31 -24.07 3.22
C PHE A 444 -38.15 -24.12 4.50
N SER A 445 -37.96 -23.12 5.35
CA SER A 445 -38.84 -22.84 6.48
C SER A 445 -39.26 -21.37 6.44
N ALA A 446 -40.49 -21.09 6.90
CA ALA A 446 -41.02 -19.74 6.95
C ALA A 446 -41.79 -19.46 8.25
N ALA A 447 -41.53 -18.31 8.86
CA ALA A 447 -42.22 -17.81 10.04
C ALA A 447 -42.80 -16.42 9.77
N VAL A 448 -43.93 -16.09 10.40
CA VAL A 448 -44.49 -14.73 10.35
C VAL A 448 -44.48 -14.17 11.76
N ARG A 449 -43.97 -12.94 11.88
CA ARG A 449 -43.94 -12.16 13.13
C ARG A 449 -44.54 -10.77 12.92
N THR A 450 -44.63 -10.00 14.00
CA THR A 450 -45.15 -8.63 13.95
C THR A 450 -44.30 -7.72 14.82
N GLU A 451 -43.69 -6.70 14.21
CA GLU A 451 -42.74 -5.79 14.86
C GLU A 451 -43.16 -4.36 14.58
N SER A 452 -43.28 -3.55 15.64
CA SER A 452 -43.81 -2.18 15.61
C SER A 452 -45.20 -2.00 14.94
N GLY A 453 -45.90 -3.09 14.62
CA GLY A 453 -47.18 -3.13 13.90
C GLY A 453 -47.09 -3.69 12.47
N THR A 454 -45.89 -3.79 11.91
CA THR A 454 -45.61 -4.36 10.58
C THR A 454 -45.60 -5.88 10.64
N SER A 455 -46.22 -6.56 9.67
CA SER A 455 -46.10 -8.02 9.51
C SER A 455 -44.87 -8.36 8.66
N ILE A 456 -44.02 -9.25 9.17
CA ILE A 456 -42.76 -9.66 8.52
C ILE A 456 -42.77 -11.18 8.33
N LEU A 457 -42.39 -11.63 7.15
CA LEU A 457 -42.24 -13.04 6.76
C LEU A 457 -40.74 -13.39 6.72
N ASN A 458 -40.23 -14.06 7.76
CA ASN A 458 -38.87 -14.57 7.81
C ASN A 458 -38.80 -15.91 7.04
N VAL A 459 -37.86 -16.04 6.10
CA VAL A 459 -37.64 -17.21 5.23
C VAL A 459 -36.20 -17.72 5.31
N ARG A 460 -36.00 -19.03 5.25
CA ARG A 460 -34.67 -19.67 5.36
C ARG A 460 -34.60 -20.97 4.57
N HIS A 461 -33.40 -21.33 4.11
CA HIS A 461 -33.10 -22.71 3.72
C HIS A 461 -32.99 -23.60 4.98
N SER A 462 -33.65 -24.75 5.00
CA SER A 462 -33.74 -25.69 6.14
C SER A 462 -32.41 -26.30 6.61
N ASN A 463 -31.31 -26.04 5.90
CA ASN A 463 -29.93 -26.43 6.22
C ASN A 463 -29.08 -25.27 6.75
N ASN A 464 -29.64 -24.05 6.85
CA ASN A 464 -28.94 -22.78 7.12
C ASN A 464 -27.83 -22.43 6.11
N ALA A 465 -27.96 -22.86 4.85
CA ALA A 465 -27.19 -22.29 3.75
C ALA A 465 -27.76 -20.91 3.36
N ASP A 466 -26.96 -20.14 2.63
CA ASP A 466 -27.39 -18.90 1.99
C ASP A 466 -28.58 -19.16 1.04
N LEU A 467 -29.38 -18.12 0.85
CA LEU A 467 -30.70 -18.20 0.22
C LEU A 467 -30.86 -17.02 -0.73
N SER A 468 -31.23 -17.29 -1.98
CA SER A 468 -31.63 -16.25 -2.92
C SER A 468 -33.15 -15.99 -2.79
N VAL A 469 -33.53 -14.72 -2.63
CA VAL A 469 -34.91 -14.31 -2.31
C VAL A 469 -35.35 -13.17 -3.23
N SER A 470 -36.55 -13.27 -3.79
CA SER A 470 -37.22 -12.16 -4.48
C SER A 470 -38.73 -12.19 -4.25
N ALA A 471 -39.39 -11.04 -4.31
CA ALA A 471 -40.82 -10.89 -4.07
C ALA A 471 -41.48 -10.06 -5.18
N SER A 472 -42.61 -10.55 -5.73
CA SER A 472 -43.28 -9.96 -6.90
C SER A 472 -44.80 -10.04 -6.80
N THR A 473 -45.51 -9.09 -7.40
CA THR A 473 -46.98 -9.07 -7.49
C THR A 473 -47.44 -8.61 -8.87
N THR A 474 -48.65 -8.99 -9.26
CA THR A 474 -49.29 -8.51 -10.52
C THR A 474 -50.13 -7.25 -10.34
N ASN A 475 -50.13 -6.67 -9.13
CA ASN A 475 -50.83 -5.45 -8.79
C ASN A 475 -50.09 -4.22 -9.39
N SER A 476 -50.70 -3.52 -10.34
CA SER A 476 -50.11 -2.38 -11.06
C SER A 476 -50.46 -1.01 -10.45
N HIS A 477 -50.54 -0.93 -9.12
CA HIS A 477 -50.87 0.31 -8.43
C HIS A 477 -49.64 1.25 -8.31
N VAL A 478 -49.92 2.56 -8.23
CA VAL A 478 -48.93 3.66 -8.36
C VAL A 478 -47.97 3.84 -7.17
N ASP A 479 -47.93 2.87 -6.25
CA ASP A 479 -47.04 2.80 -5.09
C ASP A 479 -46.05 1.61 -5.18
N ARG A 480 -45.78 1.14 -6.41
CA ARG A 480 -44.89 0.02 -6.71
C ARG A 480 -44.00 0.31 -7.91
N GLU A 481 -42.75 -0.11 -7.80
CA GLU A 481 -41.81 -0.11 -8.93
C GLU A 481 -42.03 -1.32 -9.84
N GLU A 482 -41.69 -1.18 -11.11
CA GLU A 482 -41.80 -2.23 -12.12
C GLU A 482 -40.60 -3.17 -12.03
N ILE A 483 -40.83 -4.50 -12.03
CA ILE A 483 -39.71 -5.44 -12.09
C ILE A 483 -39.25 -5.51 -13.55
N THR A 484 -38.04 -5.02 -13.83
CA THR A 484 -37.46 -5.02 -15.19
C THR A 484 -36.41 -6.11 -15.39
N GLY A 485 -36.26 -6.57 -16.64
CA GLY A 485 -35.17 -7.43 -17.10
C GLY A 485 -34.55 -6.87 -18.38
N ALA A 486 -33.24 -7.05 -18.55
CA ALA A 486 -32.50 -6.50 -19.67
C ALA A 486 -32.59 -7.38 -20.94
N LYS A 487 -32.57 -6.72 -22.10
CA LYS A 487 -32.71 -7.30 -23.45
C LYS A 487 -31.78 -6.58 -24.43
N PHE A 488 -30.77 -7.26 -24.96
CA PHE A 488 -29.82 -6.66 -25.90
C PHE A 488 -30.22 -6.88 -27.35
N GLY A 489 -30.31 -5.81 -28.11
CA GLY A 489 -30.71 -5.80 -29.52
C GLY A 489 -32.23 -5.91 -29.71
N SER A 490 -32.75 -5.25 -30.73
CA SER A 490 -34.18 -5.19 -31.06
C SER A 490 -34.76 -6.58 -31.37
N ASN A 491 -33.94 -7.46 -31.97
CA ASN A 491 -34.28 -8.86 -32.24
C ASN A 491 -34.47 -9.74 -30.99
N SER A 492 -34.10 -9.26 -29.79
CA SER A 492 -34.33 -9.99 -28.53
C SER A 492 -35.70 -9.69 -27.88
N LEU A 493 -36.42 -8.68 -28.40
CA LEU A 493 -37.73 -8.25 -27.90
C LEU A 493 -38.86 -9.16 -28.41
N ALA A 494 -39.73 -9.59 -27.51
CA ALA A 494 -40.98 -10.25 -27.86
C ALA A 494 -42.11 -9.22 -28.08
N THR A 495 -43.15 -9.59 -28.84
CA THR A 495 -44.30 -8.70 -29.17
C THR A 495 -45.12 -8.29 -27.94
N ASN A 496 -44.93 -8.95 -26.80
CA ASN A 496 -45.52 -8.63 -25.51
C ASN A 496 -44.54 -7.93 -24.53
N ASP A 497 -43.27 -7.73 -24.89
CA ASP A 497 -42.35 -6.96 -24.04
C ASP A 497 -42.77 -5.49 -24.00
N VAL A 498 -42.73 -4.89 -22.80
CA VAL A 498 -42.98 -3.46 -22.59
C VAL A 498 -41.65 -2.82 -22.23
N VAL A 499 -41.09 -2.02 -23.14
CA VAL A 499 -39.85 -1.27 -22.91
C VAL A 499 -40.14 -0.15 -21.91
N VAL A 500 -39.44 -0.19 -20.77
CA VAL A 500 -39.51 0.81 -19.69
C VAL A 500 -38.43 1.88 -19.90
N SER A 501 -37.22 1.46 -20.27
CA SER A 501 -36.11 2.34 -20.66
C SER A 501 -35.19 1.63 -21.66
N SER A 502 -34.30 2.37 -22.32
CA SER A 502 -33.29 1.83 -23.24
C SER A 502 -31.99 2.61 -23.16
N ASN A 503 -30.89 1.92 -22.89
CA ASN A 503 -29.52 2.42 -23.01
C ASN A 503 -28.88 1.87 -24.29
N VAL A 504 -27.59 2.13 -24.49
CA VAL A 504 -26.77 1.49 -25.54
C VAL A 504 -25.69 0.64 -24.88
N ALA A 505 -25.33 -0.49 -25.47
CA ALA A 505 -24.18 -1.28 -25.03
C ALA A 505 -23.35 -1.77 -26.23
N LEU A 506 -22.08 -2.09 -25.99
CA LEU A 506 -21.16 -2.63 -27.00
C LEU A 506 -20.82 -4.09 -26.68
N GLN A 507 -21.01 -4.98 -27.66
CA GLN A 507 -20.65 -6.40 -27.59
C GLN A 507 -19.62 -6.78 -28.65
N GLY A 508 -18.99 -7.94 -28.45
CA GLY A 508 -17.90 -8.43 -29.31
C GLY A 508 -16.54 -7.93 -28.87
N PHE A 509 -15.62 -7.77 -29.83
CA PHE A 509 -14.28 -7.18 -29.66
C PHE A 509 -13.45 -7.78 -28.50
N GLY A 510 -13.66 -9.07 -28.19
CA GLY A 510 -12.95 -9.80 -27.12
C GLY A 510 -13.48 -9.54 -25.69
N MET A 511 -14.41 -8.61 -25.50
CA MET A 511 -14.94 -8.23 -24.18
C MET A 511 -15.76 -9.36 -23.52
N PHE A 512 -15.75 -9.38 -22.19
CA PHE A 512 -16.55 -10.33 -21.41
C PHE A 512 -18.05 -10.10 -21.59
N GLN A 513 -18.81 -11.19 -21.69
CA GLN A 513 -20.27 -11.19 -21.77
C GLN A 513 -20.84 -12.35 -20.98
N ASP A 514 -21.84 -12.07 -20.15
CA ASP A 514 -22.67 -13.05 -19.46
C ASP A 514 -24.10 -12.50 -19.38
N GLN A 515 -24.83 -12.65 -20.49
CA GLN A 515 -26.21 -12.18 -20.62
C GLN A 515 -27.17 -12.86 -19.64
N ALA A 516 -26.81 -14.00 -19.05
CA ALA A 516 -27.62 -14.69 -18.04
C ALA A 516 -27.50 -14.01 -16.66
N ASN A 517 -26.34 -13.44 -16.36
CA ASN A 517 -26.06 -12.66 -15.15
C ASN A 517 -26.10 -11.14 -15.38
N GLY A 518 -26.67 -10.69 -16.51
CA GLY A 518 -26.89 -9.26 -16.80
C GLY A 518 -25.65 -8.49 -17.26
N VAL A 519 -24.63 -9.16 -17.79
CA VAL A 519 -23.38 -8.53 -18.27
C VAL A 519 -23.38 -8.50 -19.80
N PHE A 520 -23.60 -7.32 -20.37
CA PHE A 520 -23.78 -7.10 -21.81
C PHE A 520 -22.60 -6.42 -22.51
N GLY A 521 -21.42 -6.40 -21.88
CA GLY A 521 -20.30 -5.53 -22.24
C GLY A 521 -20.45 -4.13 -21.62
N PRO A 522 -19.74 -3.11 -22.12
CA PRO A 522 -19.87 -1.73 -21.66
C PRO A 522 -21.25 -1.15 -21.99
N GLU A 523 -21.91 -0.58 -20.99
CA GLU A 523 -23.19 0.11 -21.08
C GLU A 523 -22.98 1.63 -21.05
N PHE A 524 -23.68 2.37 -21.92
CA PHE A 524 -23.52 3.81 -22.12
C PHE A 524 -24.85 4.55 -21.86
N ALA A 525 -24.80 5.57 -21.01
CA ALA A 525 -25.92 6.43 -20.66
C ALA A 525 -25.49 7.91 -20.61
N ASN A 526 -26.45 8.83 -20.82
CA ASN A 526 -26.28 10.28 -20.65
C ASN A 526 -25.01 10.86 -21.30
N LEU A 527 -24.84 10.63 -22.61
CA LEU A 527 -23.68 11.08 -23.39
C LEU A 527 -24.15 11.84 -24.64
N GLU A 528 -23.55 13.00 -24.91
CA GLU A 528 -23.71 13.71 -26.18
C GLU A 528 -22.89 13.09 -27.31
N ARG A 529 -21.79 12.38 -27.01
CA ARG A 529 -20.95 11.74 -28.04
C ARG A 529 -20.37 10.39 -27.63
N LEU A 530 -20.41 9.43 -28.55
CA LEU A 530 -19.70 8.15 -28.48
C LEU A 530 -18.82 8.03 -29.72
N GLU A 531 -17.52 7.84 -29.54
CA GLU A 531 -16.55 7.64 -30.62
C GLU A 531 -15.97 6.22 -30.49
N LEU A 532 -16.25 5.35 -31.46
CA LEU A 532 -15.72 3.99 -31.54
C LEU A 532 -14.67 3.92 -32.65
N ARG A 533 -13.47 3.44 -32.34
CA ARG A 533 -12.39 3.22 -33.32
C ARG A 533 -12.05 1.75 -33.39
N LEU A 534 -12.14 1.19 -34.59
CA LEU A 534 -11.76 -0.18 -34.89
C LEU A 534 -10.33 -0.19 -35.46
N THR A 535 -9.93 -1.22 -36.19
CA THR A 535 -8.51 -1.59 -36.33
C THR A 535 -7.87 -1.07 -37.64
N ASN A 536 -6.86 -1.78 -38.15
CA ASN A 536 -6.30 -1.58 -39.49
C ASN A 536 -6.26 -2.91 -40.27
N ASP A 537 -7.11 -3.87 -39.87
CA ASP A 537 -7.48 -5.07 -40.62
C ASP A 537 -9.00 -5.10 -40.74
N ALA A 538 -9.54 -5.67 -41.83
CA ALA A 538 -10.99 -5.72 -42.08
C ALA A 538 -11.84 -6.15 -40.86
N ASP A 539 -12.65 -5.21 -40.37
CA ASP A 539 -13.53 -5.29 -39.21
C ASP A 539 -15.01 -5.49 -39.62
N THR A 540 -15.85 -5.92 -38.67
CA THR A 540 -17.29 -6.06 -38.89
C THR A 540 -18.10 -5.59 -37.69
N LEU A 541 -18.90 -4.54 -37.87
CA LEU A 541 -19.75 -3.95 -36.84
C LEU A 541 -21.24 -4.05 -37.21
N THR A 542 -22.08 -4.45 -36.25
CA THR A 542 -23.53 -4.26 -36.34
C THR A 542 -23.97 -3.07 -35.47
N ILE A 543 -24.86 -2.24 -35.97
CA ILE A 543 -25.46 -1.08 -35.29
C ILE A 543 -26.98 -1.32 -35.20
N ASP A 544 -27.43 -1.83 -34.06
CA ASP A 544 -28.84 -2.06 -33.67
C ASP A 544 -29.22 -1.11 -32.53
N GLY A 545 -28.64 0.10 -32.56
CA GLY A 545 -28.70 1.12 -31.53
C GLY A 545 -27.55 2.12 -31.63
N SER A 546 -27.85 3.39 -31.38
CA SER A 546 -26.88 4.48 -31.22
C SER A 546 -27.34 5.38 -30.08
N ILE A 547 -26.41 6.08 -29.43
CA ILE A 547 -26.77 7.02 -28.35
C ILE A 547 -27.66 8.14 -28.91
N SER A 548 -28.44 8.81 -28.05
CA SER A 548 -29.31 9.91 -28.45
C SER A 548 -28.56 11.12 -29.03
N GLY A 549 -27.28 11.29 -28.68
CA GLY A 549 -26.36 12.26 -29.26
C GLY A 549 -25.78 11.83 -30.62
N LEU A 550 -24.46 11.98 -30.77
CA LEU A 550 -23.71 11.54 -31.95
C LEU A 550 -22.87 10.30 -31.62
N THR A 551 -23.25 9.16 -32.19
CA THR A 551 -22.30 8.04 -32.40
C THR A 551 -21.42 8.35 -33.61
N GLU A 552 -20.12 8.10 -33.49
CA GLU A 552 -19.18 8.15 -34.59
C GLU A 552 -18.35 6.87 -34.60
N VAL A 553 -18.29 6.20 -35.75
CA VAL A 553 -17.47 4.99 -35.95
C VAL A 553 -16.36 5.35 -36.92
N ALA A 554 -15.11 5.08 -36.53
CA ALA A 554 -13.98 4.99 -37.45
C ALA A 554 -13.66 3.50 -37.64
N ALA A 555 -13.92 2.98 -38.82
CA ALA A 555 -13.70 1.57 -39.16
C ALA A 555 -12.18 1.30 -39.28
N GLY A 556 -11.49 2.10 -40.08
CA GLY A 556 -10.05 2.31 -39.96
C GLY A 556 -9.29 2.03 -41.25
N GLY A 557 -9.17 0.77 -41.60
CA GLY A 557 -8.48 0.32 -42.80
C GLY A 557 -8.41 -1.20 -42.91
N GLY A 558 -8.29 -1.68 -44.15
CA GLY A 558 -8.87 -2.97 -44.51
C GLY A 558 -10.27 -2.75 -45.10
N ASP A 559 -10.83 -3.79 -45.70
CA ASP A 559 -12.12 -3.72 -46.40
C ASP A 559 -13.26 -3.93 -45.39
N ASP A 560 -13.73 -2.87 -44.74
CA ASP A 560 -14.60 -2.96 -43.56
C ASP A 560 -16.09 -3.19 -43.91
N THR A 561 -16.86 -3.80 -43.00
CA THR A 561 -18.30 -4.06 -43.20
C THR A 561 -19.15 -3.61 -42.01
N ILE A 562 -20.07 -2.68 -42.22
CA ILE A 562 -20.95 -2.13 -41.17
C ILE A 562 -22.43 -2.31 -41.52
N TYR A 563 -23.15 -3.08 -40.69
CA TYR A 563 -24.59 -3.30 -40.80
C TYR A 563 -25.36 -2.34 -39.90
N VAL A 564 -26.16 -1.43 -40.45
CA VAL A 564 -26.97 -0.46 -39.71
C VAL A 564 -28.44 -0.89 -39.74
N GLN A 565 -28.88 -1.55 -38.67
CA GLN A 565 -30.22 -2.09 -38.50
C GLN A 565 -31.18 -1.13 -37.78
N ALA A 566 -30.66 -0.33 -36.84
CA ALA A 566 -31.42 0.72 -36.15
C ALA A 566 -30.50 1.85 -35.64
N THR A 567 -31.03 3.07 -35.54
CA THR A 567 -30.34 4.21 -34.91
C THR A 567 -31.25 4.93 -33.93
N GLY A 568 -30.71 5.34 -32.77
CA GLY A 568 -31.40 6.14 -31.76
C GLY A 568 -31.17 7.63 -31.96
N GLY A 569 -29.90 8.05 -31.95
CA GLY A 569 -29.42 9.36 -32.39
C GLY A 569 -28.58 9.29 -33.65
N ALA A 570 -27.82 10.36 -33.93
CA ALA A 570 -27.06 10.49 -35.17
C ALA A 570 -25.87 9.52 -35.22
N VAL A 571 -25.51 9.06 -36.43
CA VAL A 571 -24.40 8.15 -36.67
C VAL A 571 -23.54 8.66 -37.84
N ASP A 572 -22.33 9.12 -37.54
CA ASP A 572 -21.29 9.36 -38.53
C ASP A 572 -20.45 8.07 -38.70
N ILE A 573 -20.38 7.51 -39.90
CA ILE A 573 -19.47 6.42 -40.26
C ILE A 573 -18.33 7.01 -41.08
N LEU A 574 -17.12 6.78 -40.60
CA LEU A 574 -15.87 7.01 -41.30
C LEU A 574 -15.34 5.61 -41.62
N GLY A 575 -15.18 5.28 -42.90
CA GLY A 575 -14.60 4.01 -43.32
C GLY A 575 -13.10 4.06 -43.05
N GLY A 576 -12.34 4.28 -44.10
CA GLY A 576 -10.95 4.72 -44.03
C GLY A 576 -10.20 4.25 -45.26
N ALA A 577 -9.35 3.24 -45.07
CA ALA A 577 -8.38 2.78 -46.06
C ALA A 577 -8.62 1.32 -46.49
N GLY A 578 -9.66 1.10 -47.29
CA GLY A 578 -9.99 -0.16 -47.96
C GLY A 578 -11.16 0.01 -48.94
N ASP A 579 -11.71 -1.09 -49.45
CA ASP A 579 -13.00 -1.09 -50.17
C ASP A 579 -14.16 -1.26 -49.16
N ASP A 580 -14.64 -0.16 -48.55
CA ASP A 580 -15.55 -0.21 -47.38
C ASP A 580 -17.03 -0.40 -47.75
N THR A 581 -17.76 -1.19 -46.97
CA THR A 581 -19.18 -1.51 -47.20
C THR A 581 -20.07 -1.13 -46.01
N VAL A 582 -21.08 -0.31 -46.25
CA VAL A 582 -22.16 -0.01 -45.28
C VAL A 582 -23.49 -0.54 -45.82
N GLU A 583 -24.11 -1.47 -45.08
CA GLU A 583 -25.49 -1.93 -45.33
C GLU A 583 -26.46 -1.22 -44.37
N VAL A 584 -27.62 -0.73 -44.85
CA VAL A 584 -28.60 0.03 -44.05
C VAL A 584 -30.01 -0.54 -44.23
N GLY A 585 -30.53 -1.16 -43.18
CA GLY A 585 -31.72 -2.02 -43.26
C GLY A 585 -31.43 -3.34 -44.02
N ASP A 586 -32.34 -4.31 -43.93
CA ASP A 586 -32.17 -5.63 -44.55
C ASP A 586 -33.53 -6.24 -44.94
N ALA A 587 -33.70 -7.57 -44.84
CA ALA A 587 -34.96 -8.28 -45.10
C ALA A 587 -35.86 -8.42 -43.84
N THR A 588 -35.36 -7.99 -42.69
CA THR A 588 -35.98 -8.02 -41.36
C THR A 588 -36.07 -6.62 -40.72
N HIS A 589 -35.11 -5.74 -41.01
CA HIS A 589 -35.06 -4.35 -40.58
C HIS A 589 -35.43 -3.42 -41.73
N SER A 590 -36.26 -2.42 -41.47
CA SER A 590 -36.73 -1.43 -42.44
C SER A 590 -36.20 -0.04 -42.11
N LEU A 591 -36.24 0.89 -43.06
CA LEU A 591 -35.77 2.25 -42.83
C LEU A 591 -36.66 3.04 -41.85
N ASP A 592 -37.81 2.49 -41.44
CA ASP A 592 -38.61 3.00 -40.33
C ASP A 592 -37.85 2.98 -38.98
N GLN A 593 -36.74 2.22 -38.88
CA GLN A 593 -35.91 2.07 -37.67
C GLN A 593 -34.72 3.03 -37.60
N ILE A 594 -34.48 3.85 -38.64
CA ILE A 594 -33.44 4.89 -38.67
C ILE A 594 -34.03 6.19 -38.11
N GLN A 595 -33.79 6.46 -36.81
CA GLN A 595 -34.29 7.68 -36.16
C GLN A 595 -33.34 8.88 -36.33
N GLY A 596 -32.03 8.66 -36.23
CA GLY A 596 -31.02 9.71 -36.44
C GLY A 596 -30.66 9.94 -37.92
N ASN A 597 -29.90 11.00 -38.20
CA ASN A 597 -29.15 11.07 -39.45
C ASN A 597 -28.07 9.98 -39.45
N LEU A 598 -27.91 9.29 -40.57
CA LEU A 598 -26.77 8.41 -40.86
C LEU A 598 -25.89 9.10 -41.90
N ASN A 599 -24.57 9.01 -41.79
CA ASN A 599 -23.65 9.79 -42.62
C ASN A 599 -22.38 8.99 -42.92
N PHE A 600 -22.31 8.35 -44.10
CA PHE A 600 -21.16 7.54 -44.49
C PHE A 600 -20.15 8.35 -45.33
N LYS A 601 -18.92 8.43 -44.84
CA LYS A 601 -17.79 9.08 -45.50
C LYS A 601 -16.71 8.02 -45.69
N ALA A 602 -16.59 7.46 -46.89
CA ALA A 602 -15.69 6.36 -47.22
C ALA A 602 -14.23 6.68 -46.86
N ASP A 603 -13.52 7.50 -47.65
CA ASP A 603 -12.11 7.87 -47.41
C ASP A 603 -11.83 8.70 -46.12
N ALA A 604 -12.80 8.86 -45.21
CA ALA A 604 -12.61 9.64 -43.99
C ALA A 604 -12.17 8.75 -42.82
N HIS A 605 -11.38 9.30 -41.90
CA HIS A 605 -10.86 8.57 -40.75
C HIS A 605 -10.46 9.50 -39.58
N ARG A 606 -10.21 8.92 -38.40
CA ARG A 606 -9.63 9.59 -37.24
C ARG A 606 -8.33 8.91 -36.81
N THR A 607 -7.21 9.57 -37.07
CA THR A 607 -5.91 9.13 -36.55
C THR A 607 -5.67 9.70 -35.16
N GLU A 608 -5.15 8.89 -34.27
CA GLU A 608 -4.52 9.34 -33.02
C GLU A 608 -3.02 9.03 -33.09
N VAL A 609 -2.18 10.02 -32.78
CA VAL A 609 -0.73 9.85 -32.77
C VAL A 609 -0.19 10.25 -31.41
N SER A 610 0.39 9.30 -30.70
CA SER A 610 1.17 9.56 -29.48
C SER A 610 2.64 9.76 -29.83
N THR A 611 3.23 10.88 -29.38
CA THR A 611 4.61 11.28 -29.71
C THR A 611 5.42 11.61 -28.47
N GLY A 612 6.70 11.21 -28.43
CA GLY A 612 7.61 11.54 -27.34
C GLY A 612 7.91 13.04 -27.25
N SER A 613 7.74 13.63 -26.07
CA SER A 613 7.96 15.05 -25.79
C SER A 613 9.42 15.41 -25.47
N GLY A 614 10.28 14.41 -25.23
CA GLY A 614 11.62 14.57 -24.67
C GLY A 614 11.66 14.91 -23.17
N VAL A 615 10.52 15.09 -22.50
CA VAL A 615 10.44 15.21 -21.03
C VAL A 615 10.43 13.80 -20.42
N VAL A 616 11.01 13.63 -19.24
CA VAL A 616 11.14 12.34 -18.56
C VAL A 616 10.62 12.44 -17.12
N ARG A 617 9.82 11.45 -16.69
CA ARG A 617 9.20 11.37 -15.36
C ARG A 617 9.59 10.07 -14.65
N ASP A 618 9.72 10.14 -13.33
CA ASP A 618 9.90 8.96 -12.48
C ASP A 618 8.54 8.29 -12.21
N THR A 619 8.19 7.32 -13.03
CA THR A 619 6.95 6.55 -12.92
C THR A 619 7.15 5.37 -11.99
N VAL A 620 6.19 5.09 -11.10
CA VAL A 620 6.23 3.88 -10.27
C VAL A 620 6.03 2.60 -11.08
N GLN A 621 6.71 1.54 -10.67
CA GLN A 621 6.31 0.19 -11.07
C GLN A 621 5.07 -0.23 -10.27
N ILE A 622 4.15 -0.91 -10.94
CA ILE A 622 2.91 -1.42 -10.36
C ILE A 622 2.94 -2.94 -10.48
N GLU A 623 2.59 -3.64 -9.38
CA GLU A 623 2.57 -5.09 -9.33
C GLU A 623 1.28 -5.67 -9.92
N ALA A 624 1.23 -7.00 -10.11
CA ALA A 624 0.10 -7.65 -10.78
C ALA A 624 -1.23 -7.54 -10.01
N ASP A 625 -1.18 -7.23 -8.72
CA ASP A 625 -2.32 -6.95 -7.83
C ASP A 625 -2.66 -5.45 -7.72
N GLY A 626 -1.98 -4.58 -8.48
CA GLY A 626 -2.20 -3.14 -8.48
C GLY A 626 -1.41 -2.37 -7.42
N LYS A 627 -0.69 -3.04 -6.52
CA LYS A 627 0.10 -2.36 -5.48
C LYS A 627 1.33 -1.68 -6.08
N VAL A 628 1.70 -0.52 -5.52
CA VAL A 628 2.93 0.18 -5.92
C VAL A 628 4.13 -0.67 -5.50
N LYS A 629 4.91 -1.11 -6.48
CA LYS A 629 6.12 -1.90 -6.25
C LYS A 629 7.13 -1.08 -5.46
N LYS A 630 7.80 -1.75 -4.52
CA LYS A 630 8.80 -1.13 -3.66
C LYS A 630 10.14 -1.87 -3.74
N THR A 631 11.18 -1.19 -3.29
CA THR A 631 12.54 -1.72 -3.24
C THR A 631 13.29 -1.16 -2.03
N TRP A 632 14.26 -1.91 -1.53
CA TRP A 632 15.11 -1.51 -0.41
C TRP A 632 16.34 -0.79 -0.95
N VAL A 633 16.56 0.46 -0.51
CA VAL A 633 17.75 1.25 -0.84
C VAL A 633 18.58 1.52 0.41
N ASP A 634 19.90 1.52 0.25
CA ASP A 634 20.84 1.89 1.32
C ASP A 634 20.64 3.36 1.72
N PHE A 635 20.56 3.65 3.03
CA PHE A 635 20.38 5.00 3.57
C PHE A 635 21.66 5.85 3.43
N THR A 636 22.06 6.14 2.19
CA THR A 636 23.25 6.90 1.84
C THR A 636 22.89 8.31 1.35
N GLN A 637 23.87 9.21 1.37
CA GLN A 637 23.72 10.56 0.79
C GLN A 637 23.28 10.53 -0.69
N ALA A 638 23.66 9.51 -1.47
CA ALA A 638 23.34 9.45 -2.89
C ALA A 638 21.88 9.02 -3.11
N GLU A 639 21.49 7.87 -2.56
CA GLU A 639 20.13 7.34 -2.68
C GLU A 639 19.09 8.30 -2.09
N VAL A 640 19.36 8.84 -0.89
CA VAL A 640 18.41 9.74 -0.24
C VAL A 640 18.25 11.06 -0.99
N ALA A 641 19.32 11.60 -1.60
CA ALA A 641 19.23 12.80 -2.44
C ALA A 641 18.59 12.55 -3.83
N ALA A 642 18.46 11.28 -4.25
CA ALA A 642 17.74 10.90 -5.47
C ALA A 642 16.25 10.57 -5.23
N ARG A 643 15.88 10.22 -3.99
CA ARG A 643 14.52 9.72 -3.64
C ARG A 643 13.67 10.68 -2.81
N PHE A 644 14.26 11.73 -2.21
CA PHE A 644 13.57 12.64 -1.29
C PHE A 644 13.85 14.12 -1.60
N GLN A 645 12.86 14.97 -1.36
CA GLN A 645 12.92 16.44 -1.49
C GLN A 645 13.65 17.08 -0.30
N SER A 646 13.41 16.55 0.92
CA SER A 646 14.05 17.02 2.14
C SER A 646 14.22 15.92 3.20
N VAL A 647 15.21 16.08 4.08
CA VAL A 647 15.42 15.22 5.26
C VAL A 647 15.78 16.06 6.47
N ARG A 648 15.14 15.78 7.61
CA ARG A 648 15.14 16.64 8.80
C ARG A 648 15.19 15.82 10.09
N THR A 649 16.04 16.21 11.03
CA THR A 649 15.90 15.71 12.42
C THR A 649 14.58 16.19 13.04
N PRO A 650 14.00 15.48 14.02
CA PRO A 650 12.81 15.93 14.76
C PRO A 650 12.96 17.35 15.34
N SER A 651 14.18 17.75 15.72
CA SER A 651 14.47 19.12 16.16
C SER A 651 14.39 20.16 15.02
N GLN A 652 14.93 19.87 13.83
CA GLN A 652 14.78 20.74 12.66
C GLN A 652 13.32 20.83 12.21
N LYS A 653 12.59 19.71 12.22
CA LYS A 653 11.17 19.65 11.88
C LYS A 653 10.31 20.54 12.80
N ARG A 654 10.48 20.43 14.12
CA ARG A 654 9.80 21.30 15.10
C ARG A 654 10.14 22.80 14.95
N LEU A 655 11.26 23.13 14.33
CA LEU A 655 11.70 24.51 14.07
C LEU A 655 11.31 25.01 12.66
N GLY A 656 10.59 24.21 11.86
CA GLY A 656 10.18 24.58 10.50
C GLY A 656 11.34 24.69 9.50
N ILE A 657 12.52 24.14 9.80
CA ILE A 657 13.72 24.30 8.98
C ILE A 657 13.63 23.41 7.74
N MET A 658 13.62 24.01 6.55
CA MET A 658 13.83 23.33 5.26
C MET A 658 15.30 23.50 4.84
N PRO A 659 16.13 22.44 4.80
CA PRO A 659 17.51 22.54 4.36
C PRO A 659 17.59 22.61 2.82
N ALA A 660 18.20 23.68 2.28
CA ALA A 660 18.30 23.91 0.83
C ALA A 660 19.22 22.93 0.06
N ASN A 661 19.89 22.01 0.77
CA ASN A 661 20.59 20.86 0.20
C ASN A 661 20.44 19.69 1.19
N ILE A 662 20.12 18.49 0.72
CA ILE A 662 20.19 17.27 1.52
C ILE A 662 21.65 16.97 1.84
N SER A 663 22.01 16.80 3.11
CA SER A 663 23.36 16.44 3.55
C SER A 663 23.35 15.53 4.78
N ILE A 664 23.70 14.26 4.59
CA ILE A 664 23.65 13.17 5.56
C ILE A 664 25.06 12.57 5.70
N ASN A 665 25.94 13.28 6.40
CA ASN A 665 27.26 12.78 6.80
C ASN A 665 27.16 11.92 8.07
N ASN A 666 26.39 10.81 8.02
CA ASN A 666 25.87 10.17 9.22
C ASN A 666 26.32 8.71 9.41
N SER A 667 27.39 8.52 10.17
CA SER A 667 27.90 7.21 10.58
C SER A 667 26.95 6.40 11.47
N ASN A 668 25.86 7.00 11.99
CA ASN A 668 24.88 6.25 12.80
C ASN A 668 23.98 5.32 11.96
N TYR A 669 24.09 5.36 10.62
CA TYR A 669 23.38 4.48 9.70
C TYR A 669 24.34 3.52 8.97
N PHE A 670 25.65 3.57 9.26
CA PHE A 670 26.66 2.66 8.70
C PHE A 670 27.40 1.95 9.82
N PHE A 671 27.28 0.63 9.87
CA PHE A 671 27.89 -0.19 10.91
C PHE A 671 28.97 -1.07 10.32
N THR A 672 30.15 -1.12 10.95
CA THR A 672 31.31 -1.89 10.49
C THR A 672 31.54 -3.19 11.27
N ASP A 673 30.76 -3.41 12.32
CA ASP A 673 30.90 -4.44 13.33
C ASP A 673 29.55 -5.08 13.68
N ALA A 674 28.70 -5.28 12.67
CA ALA A 674 27.39 -5.88 12.84
C ALA A 674 27.48 -7.37 13.13
N ALA A 675 26.74 -7.86 14.13
CA ALA A 675 26.62 -9.27 14.43
C ALA A 675 25.89 -10.01 13.29
N VAL A 676 26.50 -11.06 12.74
CA VAL A 676 25.85 -11.88 11.72
C VAL A 676 25.11 -13.05 12.37
N PHE A 677 23.89 -13.33 11.90
CA PHE A 677 23.05 -14.44 12.36
C PHE A 677 22.62 -15.31 11.16
N ASN A 678 22.03 -16.47 11.45
CA ASN A 678 21.66 -17.44 10.42
C ASN A 678 20.29 -17.20 9.76
N GLY A 679 19.48 -16.24 10.22
CA GLY A 679 18.15 -15.98 9.68
C GLY A 679 17.16 -17.14 9.91
N ILE A 680 17.30 -17.87 11.03
CA ILE A 680 16.45 -19.02 11.35
C ILE A 680 16.04 -18.99 12.83
N GLY A 681 14.76 -18.70 13.08
CA GLY A 681 14.11 -18.91 14.38
C GLY A 681 14.37 -17.79 15.40
N ASN A 682 14.48 -18.18 16.67
CA ASN A 682 14.59 -17.28 17.84
C ASN A 682 13.47 -16.22 17.99
N TYR A 683 12.31 -16.43 17.34
CA TYR A 683 11.11 -15.61 17.57
C TYR A 683 10.54 -15.82 18.98
N GLN A 684 9.95 -14.78 19.55
CA GLN A 684 9.05 -14.88 20.70
C GLN A 684 7.78 -15.60 20.23
N ALA A 685 7.19 -16.43 21.09
CA ALA A 685 6.05 -17.26 20.72
C ALA A 685 4.94 -17.19 21.76
N ASP A 686 3.70 -17.39 21.32
CA ASP A 686 2.52 -17.51 22.19
C ASP A 686 2.49 -18.86 22.95
N ALA A 687 1.39 -19.15 23.63
CA ALA A 687 1.21 -20.38 24.38
C ALA A 687 1.05 -21.64 23.49
N ASP A 688 0.66 -21.47 22.23
CA ASP A 688 0.39 -22.54 21.26
C ASP A 688 1.59 -22.77 20.31
N GLY A 689 2.57 -21.87 20.30
CA GLY A 689 3.85 -21.96 19.60
C GLY A 689 3.99 -21.04 18.38
N ASN A 690 3.00 -20.19 18.09
CA ASN A 690 3.02 -19.28 16.94
C ASN A 690 3.92 -18.07 17.24
N PRO A 691 4.60 -17.47 16.24
CA PRO A 691 5.37 -16.25 16.43
C PRO A 691 4.49 -15.08 16.92
N LEU A 692 4.92 -14.40 17.98
CA LEU A 692 4.31 -13.14 18.40
C LEU A 692 4.67 -12.03 17.41
N THR A 693 3.73 -11.11 17.19
CA THR A 693 3.94 -9.92 16.38
C THR A 693 3.58 -8.65 17.15
N GLU A 694 4.25 -7.54 16.82
CA GLU A 694 3.92 -6.20 17.29
C GLU A 694 3.94 -5.26 16.07
N ASN A 695 2.87 -4.48 15.87
CA ASN A 695 2.68 -3.61 14.71
C ASN A 695 2.96 -4.31 13.35
N GLY A 696 2.60 -5.59 13.25
CA GLY A 696 2.78 -6.42 12.04
C GLY A 696 4.16 -7.07 11.87
N ARG A 697 5.18 -6.71 12.67
CA ARG A 697 6.51 -7.34 12.60
C ARG A 697 6.65 -8.48 13.60
N ILE A 698 7.42 -9.51 13.25
CA ILE A 698 7.72 -10.63 14.16
C ILE A 698 8.60 -10.13 15.31
N LEU A 699 8.18 -10.41 16.54
CA LEU A 699 8.98 -10.15 17.73
C LEU A 699 10.06 -11.23 17.87
N TYR A 700 11.33 -10.84 17.74
CA TYR A 700 12.47 -11.72 18.02
C TYR A 700 12.95 -11.59 19.47
N ARG A 701 13.68 -12.61 19.94
CA ARG A 701 14.30 -12.60 21.28
C ARG A 701 15.61 -11.83 21.25
N ASP A 702 16.15 -11.55 22.44
CA ASP A 702 17.52 -11.05 22.63
C ASP A 702 17.87 -9.78 21.82
N GLN A 703 16.90 -8.89 21.61
CA GLN A 703 17.04 -7.62 20.85
C GLN A 703 17.35 -7.81 19.35
N GLN A 704 17.07 -8.97 18.78
CA GLN A 704 17.23 -9.23 17.36
C GLN A 704 16.19 -8.49 16.49
N THR A 705 16.59 -8.20 15.26
CA THR A 705 15.78 -7.64 14.18
C THR A 705 15.48 -8.67 13.12
N GLU A 706 14.56 -8.38 12.22
CA GLU A 706 14.23 -9.26 11.07
C GLU A 706 15.48 -9.57 10.23
N LEU A 707 16.37 -8.58 10.05
CA LEU A 707 17.66 -8.71 9.36
C LEU A 707 18.75 -9.43 10.18
N GLN A 708 18.59 -9.61 11.49
CA GLN A 708 19.62 -10.16 12.40
C GLN A 708 19.08 -11.25 13.36
N HIS A 709 18.12 -12.06 12.91
CA HIS A 709 17.46 -13.07 13.75
C HIS A 709 18.11 -14.47 13.71
N GLY A 710 17.84 -15.27 14.75
CA GLY A 710 18.24 -16.68 14.85
C GLY A 710 19.50 -16.90 15.68
N THR A 711 20.33 -17.87 15.30
CA THR A 711 21.60 -18.16 16.01
C THR A 711 22.75 -17.37 15.38
N GLN A 712 23.58 -16.73 16.20
CA GLN A 712 24.73 -15.95 15.75
C GLN A 712 25.75 -16.86 15.04
N ILE A 713 26.38 -16.35 13.97
CA ILE A 713 27.38 -17.07 13.17
C ILE A 713 28.78 -16.73 13.68
N ALA A 714 29.66 -17.72 13.77
CA ALA A 714 31.08 -17.58 14.05
C ALA A 714 31.87 -17.27 12.77
N ALA A 715 33.06 -16.68 12.90
CA ALA A 715 33.89 -16.26 11.76
C ALA A 715 34.38 -17.41 10.86
N ASP A 716 34.22 -18.67 11.28
CA ASP A 716 34.47 -19.88 10.49
C ASP A 716 33.21 -20.41 9.75
N GLY A 717 32.06 -19.74 9.91
CA GLY A 717 30.77 -20.14 9.35
C GLY A 717 29.95 -21.10 10.23
N SER A 718 30.47 -21.53 11.38
CA SER A 718 29.72 -22.36 12.34
C SER A 718 28.69 -21.53 13.12
N LEU A 719 27.68 -22.18 13.71
CA LEU A 719 26.79 -21.51 14.66
C LEU A 719 27.49 -21.32 16.01
N ILE A 720 27.33 -20.14 16.62
CA ILE A 720 27.83 -19.88 17.97
C ILE A 720 26.96 -20.63 18.98
N THR A 721 27.57 -21.62 19.62
CA THR A 721 27.00 -22.40 20.72
C THR A 721 27.44 -21.87 22.09
N ASN A 722 28.53 -21.09 22.12
CA ASN A 722 29.11 -20.52 23.33
C ASN A 722 30.02 -19.32 23.02
N GLN A 723 30.14 -18.40 23.98
CA GLN A 723 30.86 -17.12 23.83
C GLN A 723 32.39 -17.22 23.60
N LYS A 724 32.99 -18.41 23.44
CA LYS A 724 34.41 -18.57 23.08
C LYS A 724 34.66 -18.56 21.57
N GLN A 725 33.65 -18.89 20.76
CA GLN A 725 33.77 -18.84 19.29
C GLN A 725 33.91 -17.37 18.84
N LEU A 726 34.85 -17.07 17.93
CA LEU A 726 35.00 -15.74 17.34
C LEU A 726 33.74 -15.39 16.55
N PRO A 727 32.98 -14.34 16.90
CA PRO A 727 31.80 -13.98 16.12
C PRO A 727 32.16 -13.53 14.71
N LYS A 728 31.32 -13.88 13.74
CA LYS A 728 31.34 -13.24 12.43
C LYS A 728 30.76 -11.84 12.59
N ILE A 729 31.50 -10.87 12.07
CA ILE A 729 31.02 -9.49 11.91
C ILE A 729 31.09 -9.07 10.45
N GLU A 730 30.11 -8.30 10.00
CA GLU A 730 30.07 -7.71 8.67
C GLU A 730 29.77 -6.21 8.75
N SER A 731 29.90 -5.52 7.62
CA SER A 731 29.54 -4.11 7.49
C SER A 731 28.25 -3.96 6.69
N PHE A 732 27.33 -3.10 7.13
CA PHE A 732 26.10 -2.81 6.39
C PHE A 732 25.61 -1.36 6.63
N GLN A 733 24.84 -0.87 5.66
CA GLN A 733 24.04 0.35 5.81
C GLN A 733 22.65 -0.03 6.31
N VAL A 734 22.04 0.80 7.15
CA VAL A 734 20.58 0.80 7.33
C VAL A 734 19.93 0.97 5.97
N GLN A 735 18.94 0.14 5.65
CA GLN A 735 18.16 0.27 4.42
C GLN A 735 16.80 0.90 4.72
N MET A 736 16.19 1.49 3.70
CA MET A 736 14.83 2.01 3.74
C MET A 736 14.04 1.51 2.54
N GLU A 737 12.78 1.15 2.77
CA GLU A 737 11.84 0.79 1.72
C GLU A 737 11.36 2.07 1.00
N VAL A 738 11.49 2.11 -0.32
CA VAL A 738 11.02 3.22 -1.17
C VAL A 738 10.22 2.67 -2.36
N ARG A 739 9.39 3.51 -2.97
CA ARG A 739 8.71 3.18 -4.23
C ARG A 739 9.76 2.94 -5.32
N ASP A 740 9.61 1.84 -6.05
CA ASP A 740 10.47 1.51 -7.17
C ASP A 740 9.98 2.28 -8.41
N THR A 741 10.87 3.00 -9.07
CA THR A 741 10.52 3.91 -10.18
C THR A 741 11.44 3.72 -11.37
N LEU A 742 10.91 3.98 -12.57
CA LEU A 742 11.67 4.04 -13.80
C LEU A 742 11.42 5.35 -14.55
N ALA A 743 12.45 5.80 -15.26
CA ALA A 743 12.40 6.95 -16.15
C ALA A 743 11.53 6.62 -17.39
N VAL A 744 10.33 7.19 -17.46
CA VAL A 744 9.43 7.10 -18.62
C VAL A 744 9.47 8.42 -19.39
N GLU A 745 9.55 8.36 -20.72
CA GLU A 745 9.39 9.55 -21.56
C GLU A 745 7.92 9.96 -21.63
N GLU A 746 7.66 11.23 -21.35
CA GLU A 746 6.33 11.83 -21.40
C GLU A 746 5.87 12.01 -22.85
N ARG A 747 4.60 11.68 -23.13
CA ARG A 747 4.05 11.66 -24.47
C ARG A 747 2.96 12.70 -24.66
N THR A 748 2.89 13.25 -25.87
CA THR A 748 1.79 14.11 -26.31
C THR A 748 0.95 13.33 -27.31
N VAL A 749 -0.30 13.07 -26.94
CA VAL A 749 -1.33 12.53 -27.83
C VAL A 749 -1.87 13.66 -28.71
N THR A 750 -2.14 13.37 -29.98
CA THR A 750 -2.80 14.29 -30.91
C THR A 750 -3.79 13.51 -31.77
N GLU A 751 -5.09 13.80 -31.60
CA GLU A 751 -6.15 13.34 -32.50
C GLU A 751 -6.17 14.22 -33.77
N SER A 752 -6.55 13.63 -34.91
CA SER A 752 -6.73 14.35 -36.16
C SER A 752 -7.79 13.71 -37.04
N TYR A 753 -8.74 14.51 -37.49
CA TYR A 753 -9.71 14.10 -38.51
C TYR A 753 -9.10 14.25 -39.90
N ILE A 754 -9.13 13.18 -40.68
CA ILE A 754 -8.67 13.13 -42.07
C ILE A 754 -9.91 12.90 -42.95
N ALA A 755 -10.17 13.80 -43.90
CA ALA A 755 -11.33 13.68 -44.78
C ALA A 755 -11.09 12.77 -46.00
N ASN A 756 -9.82 12.57 -46.39
CA ASN A 756 -9.34 11.77 -47.51
C ASN A 756 -8.04 11.08 -47.04
N VAL A 757 -8.06 9.78 -46.77
CA VAL A 757 -6.86 9.04 -46.33
C VAL A 757 -5.95 8.64 -47.49
N SER A 758 -4.72 8.24 -47.18
CA SER A 758 -3.84 7.54 -48.11
C SER A 758 -4.07 6.03 -48.00
N GLY A 759 -4.56 5.39 -49.06
CA GLY A 759 -4.99 3.99 -49.02
C GLY A 759 -6.49 3.79 -49.17
N ALA A 760 -7.23 4.87 -49.46
CA ALA A 760 -8.55 4.88 -50.09
C ALA A 760 -8.75 3.74 -51.10
N GLY A 761 -9.96 3.19 -51.12
CA GLY A 761 -10.36 2.07 -51.96
C GLY A 761 -10.53 2.41 -53.45
N THR A 762 -11.25 1.52 -54.12
CA THR A 762 -11.72 1.64 -55.50
C THR A 762 -13.14 1.08 -55.70
N ASN A 763 -13.83 0.74 -54.61
CA ASN A 763 -15.15 0.14 -54.60
C ASN A 763 -15.86 0.37 -53.24
N ASP A 764 -15.94 1.62 -52.78
CA ASP A 764 -16.70 1.94 -51.56
C ASP A 764 -18.21 1.87 -51.80
N GLN A 765 -18.93 1.09 -50.98
CA GLN A 765 -20.32 0.70 -51.23
C GLN A 765 -21.28 1.12 -50.11
N LEU A 766 -22.39 1.75 -50.51
CA LEU A 766 -23.55 1.97 -49.64
C LEU A 766 -24.75 1.15 -50.16
N ILE A 767 -25.23 0.21 -49.36
CA ILE A 767 -26.36 -0.66 -49.70
C ILE A 767 -27.53 -0.30 -48.79
N ILE A 768 -28.62 0.20 -49.35
CA ILE A 768 -29.79 0.65 -48.59
C ILE A 768 -30.98 -0.27 -48.91
N SER A 769 -31.58 -0.87 -47.89
CA SER A 769 -32.72 -1.80 -48.02
C SER A 769 -33.89 -1.39 -47.14
N ASP A 770 -35.02 -1.08 -47.78
CA ASP A 770 -36.34 -1.04 -47.13
C ASP A 770 -37.15 -2.32 -47.39
N ALA A 771 -36.49 -3.42 -47.80
CA ALA A 771 -37.14 -4.65 -48.27
C ALA A 771 -38.06 -5.31 -47.21
N ALA A 772 -37.79 -5.10 -45.92
CA ALA A 772 -38.64 -5.53 -44.82
C ALA A 772 -40.02 -4.80 -44.79
N SER A 773 -40.18 -3.64 -45.43
CA SER A 773 -41.41 -2.87 -45.36
C SER A 773 -42.50 -3.37 -46.33
N SER A 774 -43.76 -3.16 -45.91
CA SER A 774 -44.97 -3.39 -46.72
C SER A 774 -45.88 -2.16 -46.77
N SER A 775 -45.44 -1.04 -46.20
CA SER A 775 -46.11 0.26 -46.25
C SER A 775 -45.80 0.97 -47.57
N ASN A 776 -46.77 1.70 -48.13
CA ASN A 776 -46.50 2.60 -49.26
C ASN A 776 -45.71 3.81 -48.78
N LYS A 777 -44.49 4.00 -49.28
CA LYS A 777 -43.56 5.05 -48.85
C LYS A 777 -43.18 6.02 -49.96
N THR A 778 -42.64 7.17 -49.57
CA THR A 778 -42.08 8.19 -50.48
C THR A 778 -40.61 8.43 -50.16
N GLY A 779 -39.73 8.37 -51.16
CA GLY A 779 -38.29 8.60 -51.00
C GLY A 779 -37.75 9.61 -52.02
N GLN A 780 -36.67 10.30 -51.67
CA GLN A 780 -35.96 11.25 -52.54
C GLN A 780 -34.45 11.01 -52.46
N LEU A 781 -33.80 10.85 -53.63
CA LEU A 781 -32.36 10.71 -53.81
C LEU A 781 -31.77 11.96 -54.45
N THR A 782 -30.64 12.40 -53.90
CA THR A 782 -29.80 13.50 -54.36
C THR A 782 -28.33 13.04 -54.46
N SER A 783 -27.44 13.93 -54.89
CA SER A 783 -26.01 13.63 -55.06
C SER A 783 -25.21 13.38 -53.77
N THR A 784 -25.82 13.60 -52.59
CA THR A 784 -25.14 13.44 -51.29
C THR A 784 -26.05 12.90 -50.19
N ALA A 785 -27.31 12.57 -50.49
CA ALA A 785 -28.28 12.12 -49.50
C ALA A 785 -29.49 11.38 -50.11
N LEU A 786 -29.96 10.37 -49.38
CA LEU A 786 -31.29 9.76 -49.49
C LEU A 786 -32.15 10.21 -48.29
N SER A 787 -33.41 10.57 -48.55
CA SER A 787 -34.38 10.96 -47.52
C SER A 787 -35.75 10.33 -47.75
N GLY A 788 -36.58 10.28 -46.71
CA GLY A 788 -37.89 9.62 -46.75
C GLY A 788 -37.79 8.12 -46.47
N LEU A 789 -38.52 7.31 -47.25
CA LEU A 789 -38.67 5.85 -47.04
C LEU A 789 -39.05 5.44 -45.61
N GLY A 790 -39.77 6.30 -44.90
CA GLY A 790 -40.26 6.04 -43.54
C GLY A 790 -39.28 6.35 -42.40
N MET A 791 -38.04 6.73 -42.72
CA MET A 791 -37.10 7.32 -41.75
C MET A 791 -37.73 8.52 -41.02
N ALA A 792 -37.24 8.80 -39.81
CA ALA A 792 -37.78 9.86 -38.96
C ALA A 792 -37.77 11.25 -39.65
N HIS A 793 -38.70 12.12 -39.25
CA HIS A 793 -38.94 13.38 -39.94
C HIS A 793 -37.76 14.37 -39.81
N GLY A 794 -37.07 14.60 -40.93
CA GLY A 794 -35.87 15.43 -41.01
C GLY A 794 -34.57 14.63 -41.03
N SER A 795 -34.63 13.32 -40.80
CA SER A 795 -33.51 12.40 -40.88
C SER A 795 -33.24 11.96 -42.33
N SER A 796 -31.98 11.64 -42.60
CA SER A 796 -31.46 11.32 -43.92
C SER A 796 -30.26 10.37 -43.81
N ILE A 797 -30.04 9.56 -44.85
CA ILE A 797 -28.79 8.83 -45.07
C ILE A 797 -27.95 9.70 -46.00
N GLN A 798 -26.96 10.37 -45.44
CA GLN A 798 -26.00 11.21 -46.15
C GLN A 798 -24.78 10.38 -46.53
N PHE A 799 -24.14 10.75 -47.63
CA PHE A 799 -22.97 10.03 -48.12
C PHE A 799 -22.01 10.92 -48.91
N SER A 800 -20.73 10.55 -48.87
CA SER A 800 -19.67 11.16 -49.67
C SER A 800 -18.57 10.15 -49.96
N GLN A 801 -17.93 10.29 -51.13
CA GLN A 801 -16.78 9.48 -51.56
C GLN A 801 -17.12 8.00 -51.84
N LEU A 802 -18.38 7.70 -52.18
CA LEU A 802 -18.79 6.37 -52.64
C LEU A 802 -18.42 6.11 -54.10
N ASP A 803 -18.18 4.84 -54.43
CA ASP A 803 -18.21 4.33 -55.80
C ASP A 803 -19.59 3.72 -56.14
N ASP A 804 -20.18 2.88 -55.28
CA ASP A 804 -21.48 2.21 -55.52
C ASP A 804 -22.57 2.57 -54.49
N LEU A 805 -23.82 2.61 -54.96
CA LEU A 805 -25.02 2.90 -54.19
C LEU A 805 -26.19 2.02 -54.64
N ALA A 806 -26.42 0.93 -53.91
CA ALA A 806 -27.58 0.07 -54.13
C ALA A 806 -28.78 0.54 -53.29
N VAL A 807 -29.98 0.59 -53.88
CA VAL A 807 -31.23 0.92 -53.16
C VAL A 807 -32.31 -0.10 -53.48
N THR A 808 -32.76 -0.83 -52.46
CA THR A 808 -33.88 -1.78 -52.52
C THR A 808 -35.10 -1.19 -51.82
N LEU A 809 -36.23 -1.13 -52.54
CA LEU A 809 -37.51 -0.66 -52.00
C LEU A 809 -38.33 -1.80 -51.38
N GLY A 810 -39.35 -1.44 -50.61
CA GLY A 810 -40.22 -2.40 -49.94
C GLY A 810 -41.19 -3.11 -50.89
N SER A 811 -42.07 -3.92 -50.29
CA SER A 811 -43.19 -4.56 -50.98
C SER A 811 -44.42 -3.65 -51.18
N GLY A 812 -44.31 -2.38 -50.77
CA GLY A 812 -45.33 -1.34 -50.89
C GLY A 812 -45.51 -0.80 -52.32
N SER A 813 -46.52 0.05 -52.49
CA SER A 813 -46.70 0.87 -53.71
C SER A 813 -45.94 2.19 -53.57
N ASP A 814 -44.61 2.10 -53.63
CA ASP A 814 -43.71 3.20 -53.29
C ASP A 814 -43.54 4.24 -54.40
N SER A 815 -43.13 5.45 -54.01
CA SER A 815 -42.82 6.56 -54.91
C SER A 815 -41.43 7.12 -54.62
N PHE A 816 -40.46 6.69 -55.42
CA PHE A 816 -39.06 7.10 -55.30
C PHE A 816 -38.71 8.16 -56.36
N THR A 817 -38.18 9.29 -55.92
CA THR A 817 -37.80 10.43 -56.78
C THR A 817 -36.28 10.55 -56.82
N ILE A 818 -35.69 10.50 -58.01
CA ILE A 818 -34.26 10.78 -58.21
C ILE A 818 -34.15 12.20 -58.75
N GLU A 819 -33.59 13.12 -57.95
CA GLU A 819 -33.33 14.50 -58.35
C GLU A 819 -31.94 14.64 -58.98
N SER A 820 -30.94 13.96 -58.41
CA SER A 820 -29.61 13.75 -58.99
C SER A 820 -28.98 12.47 -58.44
N THR A 821 -27.96 11.96 -59.15
CA THR A 821 -27.01 10.98 -58.60
C THR A 821 -25.78 11.72 -58.04
N TYR A 822 -24.92 10.99 -57.33
CA TYR A 822 -23.56 11.43 -57.01
C TYR A 822 -22.70 11.48 -58.30
#